data_AF-F9FKY8-F1
#
_entry.id   AF-F9FKY8-F1
#
_cell.length_a   1.000
_cell.length_b   1.000
_cell.length_c   1.000
_cell.angle_alpha   90.00
_cell.angle_beta   90.00
_cell.angle_gamma   90.00
#
_symmetry.space_group_name_H-M   'P 1'
#
loop_
_entity.id
_entity.type
_entity.pdbx_description
1 polymer ?
#
loop_
_entity_poly.entity_id
_entity_poly.type
_entity_poly.pdbx_seq_one_letter_code
_entity_poly.pdbx_strand_id
1 'polypeptide(L)'
;MSSKLYDVLIIGGGPGGLAMASALARQVYTALILDSGVYRNAPTKHMHNVLGFDHVEPSVFRKKARDDLEKRYESIEFKSTTIATVRKTDAGVFEAVDHDGNVYQGKKLGLGTGVKDLVEEQPNGYAECWGKGIFHCLYCHGFEERGAESVGVFAGGMLSSADMLAHVTPMAKRLSQSVTIYTNGDPSLPSTIKTKVHSSKVHFDTRKITSFALVNSGPSVKITFEDGSSKTEGFVVSHPNVAQAAPFAEQLGLETTPTGDIKVEVPMNETSVKGCFAFGDAATVMRSALQAMHMGGFAAIGMAMQLQHELDEKDELQRLNPLYYAHPRFYSTLEQKVPVPVGVSVSVETLTITMQGMEPSADDFTSQAHCPLASFTKKRALSFYLRNIAVTVVMMIKSLALFTLITAASARKCTNITVPVSLTSQNAVFTIEAPLTGIEVTSLAVNLARQGAPPYPEQVQKGFTTVSGNYELAATYCEPDAGPGKELQIMTHGIGFDRSYWDFPYNNYNYSYVARAVDEHGYSTLTWDRLGVGASSKGDPLNEIQVYLEIAALKALTTKAREGSLGVGCKYSKVVHLGHSFGSVISYALANESPELTDAVVLTGFSQATAYLGLFAVGSNFIPITATPLADKYPAGYVGVSSTVGIQINFFAEGDFDPKILEVAYEKGQPVSPGELLTLGAPAGKNNTYTGPVQIVTGCSVDPKLPSLLDISRQFFTQASRFNTTVVPGAGHGLNFGYSHTVTYDAILEFLSESA
;
A
#
# COMPACT_ATOMS: atom_id res chain seq x y z
N MET A 1 25.19 -10.38 36.96
CA MET A 1 24.10 -9.43 36.64
C MET A 1 23.08 -10.18 35.79
N SER A 2 21.80 -9.82 35.81
CA SER A 2 20.83 -10.42 34.88
C SER A 2 21.17 -10.00 33.45
N SER A 3 21.17 -10.95 32.52
CA SER A 3 21.07 -10.66 31.09
C SER A 3 19.76 -9.90 30.81
N LYS A 4 19.80 -8.95 29.86
CA LYS A 4 18.57 -8.38 29.30
C LYS A 4 17.96 -9.42 28.36
N LEU A 5 16.72 -9.82 28.65
CA LEU A 5 15.90 -10.63 27.74
C LEU A 5 15.24 -9.70 26.72
N TYR A 6 15.49 -9.95 25.44
CA TYR A 6 14.82 -9.26 24.33
C TYR A 6 13.59 -10.04 23.88
N ASP A 7 12.69 -9.40 23.14
CA ASP A 7 11.63 -10.13 22.44
C ASP A 7 12.22 -10.93 21.26
N VAL A 8 13.21 -10.38 20.56
CA VAL A 8 13.88 -11.01 19.42
C VAL A 8 15.41 -10.86 19.48
N LEU A 9 16.14 -11.96 19.25
CA LEU A 9 17.54 -11.90 18.81
C LEU A 9 17.60 -12.00 17.28
N ILE A 10 18.32 -11.09 16.62
CA ILE A 10 18.51 -11.07 15.16
C ILE A 10 20.00 -11.27 14.89
N ILE A 11 20.38 -12.38 14.27
CA ILE A 11 21.80 -12.67 13.96
C ILE A 11 22.08 -12.36 12.49
N GLY A 12 22.80 -11.27 12.24
CA GLY A 12 23.21 -10.77 10.92
C GLY A 12 22.67 -9.37 10.60
N GLY A 13 23.55 -8.37 10.49
CA GLY A 13 23.21 -6.98 10.10
C GLY A 13 23.02 -6.77 8.59
N GLY A 14 22.66 -7.83 7.86
CA GLY A 14 22.37 -7.77 6.43
C GLY A 14 21.00 -7.12 6.12
N PRO A 15 20.65 -6.94 4.83
CA PRO A 15 19.39 -6.30 4.43
C PRO A 15 18.15 -6.92 5.08
N GLY A 16 18.11 -8.24 5.24
CA GLY A 16 17.00 -8.94 5.91
C GLY A 16 16.91 -8.66 7.41
N GLY A 17 18.04 -8.59 8.12
CA GLY A 17 18.04 -8.33 9.56
C GLY A 17 17.64 -6.89 9.87
N LEU A 18 18.05 -5.95 9.02
CA LEU A 18 17.65 -4.55 9.07
C LEU A 18 16.14 -4.38 8.74
N ALA A 19 15.61 -5.13 7.77
CA ALA A 19 14.17 -5.13 7.48
C ALA A 19 13.33 -5.76 8.60
N MET A 20 13.79 -6.89 9.16
CA MET A 20 13.18 -7.53 10.34
C MET A 20 13.12 -6.57 11.52
N ALA A 21 14.25 -5.93 11.85
CA ALA A 21 14.31 -4.92 12.90
C ALA A 21 13.37 -3.74 12.64
N SER A 22 13.27 -3.24 11.40
CA SER A 22 12.36 -2.15 11.07
C SER A 22 10.88 -2.49 11.21
N ALA A 23 10.49 -3.75 11.00
CA ALA A 23 9.12 -4.19 11.22
C ALA A 23 8.82 -4.40 12.72
N LEU A 24 9.73 -5.02 13.47
CA LEU A 24 9.62 -5.19 14.93
C LEU A 24 9.56 -3.84 15.66
N ALA A 25 10.40 -2.88 15.24
CA ALA A 25 10.41 -1.51 15.76
C ALA A 25 9.06 -0.79 15.60
N ARG A 26 8.34 -1.04 14.50
CA ARG A 26 7.01 -0.46 14.26
C ARG A 26 5.93 -1.02 15.19
N GLN A 27 6.14 -2.22 15.72
CA GLN A 27 5.31 -2.86 16.74
C GLN A 27 5.93 -2.76 18.16
N VAL A 28 6.92 -1.88 18.36
CA VAL A 28 7.53 -1.55 19.66
C VAL A 28 8.25 -2.72 20.35
N TYR A 29 8.50 -3.82 19.63
CA TYR A 29 9.22 -4.98 20.17
C TYR A 29 10.71 -4.68 20.40
N THR A 30 11.25 -5.23 21.48
CA THR A 30 12.68 -5.12 21.80
C THR A 30 13.47 -6.15 21.00
N ALA A 31 14.46 -5.69 20.22
CA ALA A 31 15.29 -6.55 19.41
C ALA A 31 16.78 -6.20 19.54
N LEU A 32 17.64 -7.23 19.59
CA LEU A 32 19.08 -7.09 19.54
C LEU A 32 19.64 -7.66 18.25
N ILE A 33 20.31 -6.82 17.45
CA ILE A 33 20.96 -7.19 16.20
C ILE A 33 22.43 -7.49 16.47
N LEU A 34 22.79 -8.76 16.34
CA LEU A 34 24.12 -9.32 16.55
C LEU A 34 24.80 -9.43 15.18
N ASP A 35 25.81 -8.60 14.93
CA ASP A 35 26.36 -8.39 13.59
C ASP A 35 27.90 -8.52 13.57
N SER A 36 28.42 -9.46 12.78
CA SER A 36 29.86 -9.70 12.64
C SER A 36 30.55 -8.71 11.70
N GLY A 37 29.81 -7.93 10.92
CA GLY A 37 30.35 -7.04 9.89
C GLY A 37 30.85 -7.76 8.63
N VAL A 38 30.66 -9.07 8.51
CA VAL A 38 31.03 -9.87 7.34
C VAL A 38 29.81 -10.00 6.41
N TYR A 39 29.88 -9.39 5.23
CA TYR A 39 28.76 -9.33 4.29
C TYR A 39 29.12 -9.95 2.94
N ARG A 40 28.27 -10.84 2.40
CA ARG A 40 28.50 -11.54 1.13
C ARG A 40 28.77 -10.61 -0.06
N ASN A 41 28.17 -9.42 -0.08
CA ASN A 41 28.39 -8.41 -1.13
C ASN A 41 29.48 -7.36 -0.80
N ALA A 42 30.28 -7.54 0.24
CA ALA A 42 31.42 -6.65 0.53
C ALA A 42 32.46 -6.52 -0.61
N PRO A 43 32.67 -7.50 -1.51
CA PRO A 43 33.55 -7.33 -2.67
C PRO A 43 33.04 -6.39 -3.76
N THR A 44 31.75 -6.01 -3.78
CA THR A 44 31.16 -5.21 -4.87
C THR A 44 31.18 -3.72 -4.53
N LYS A 45 31.55 -2.88 -5.51
CA LYS A 45 31.58 -1.41 -5.32
C LYS A 45 30.18 -0.80 -5.20
N HIS A 46 29.21 -1.38 -5.90
CA HIS A 46 27.84 -0.88 -6.02
C HIS A 46 26.85 -2.03 -5.81
N MET A 47 25.62 -1.68 -5.45
CA MET A 47 24.43 -2.54 -5.54
C MET A 47 23.46 -1.96 -6.57
N HIS A 48 22.75 -2.85 -7.26
CA HIS A 48 21.72 -2.51 -8.24
C HIS A 48 20.46 -3.30 -7.92
N ASN A 49 19.35 -2.99 -8.60
CA ASN A 49 18.06 -3.67 -8.42
C ASN A 49 17.57 -3.60 -6.94
N VAL A 50 17.80 -2.46 -6.30
CA VAL A 50 17.21 -2.10 -5.00
C VAL A 50 16.65 -0.69 -5.11
N LEU A 51 15.31 -0.57 -5.07
CA LEU A 51 14.61 0.68 -5.34
C LEU A 51 15.06 1.79 -4.36
N GLY A 52 15.45 2.94 -4.91
CA GLY A 52 16.00 4.07 -4.14
C GLY A 52 17.48 3.96 -3.76
N PHE A 53 18.15 2.84 -4.05
CA PHE A 53 19.58 2.60 -3.76
C PHE A 53 20.36 2.04 -4.96
N ASP A 54 19.88 2.30 -6.18
CA ASP A 54 20.57 1.84 -7.39
C ASP A 54 21.91 2.57 -7.57
N HIS A 55 22.95 1.82 -7.93
CA HIS A 55 24.34 2.26 -8.04
C HIS A 55 24.98 2.80 -6.73
N VAL A 56 24.39 2.52 -5.56
CA VAL A 56 24.92 2.93 -4.23
C VAL A 56 25.90 1.88 -3.69
N GLU A 57 26.87 2.27 -2.86
CA GLU A 57 27.77 1.30 -2.20
C GLU A 57 26.99 0.46 -1.16
N PRO A 58 27.16 -0.88 -1.10
CA PRO A 58 26.48 -1.74 -0.13
C PRO A 58 26.63 -1.34 1.34
N SER A 59 27.75 -0.70 1.70
CA SER A 59 27.98 -0.21 3.06
C SER A 59 27.09 1.00 3.39
N VAL A 60 26.84 1.89 2.42
CA VAL A 60 26.02 3.10 2.58
C VAL A 60 24.55 2.75 2.76
N PHE A 61 24.05 1.74 2.03
CA PHE A 61 22.71 1.18 2.29
C PHE A 61 22.58 0.65 3.73
N ARG A 62 23.50 -0.22 4.17
CA ARG A 62 23.48 -0.80 5.53
C ARG A 62 23.59 0.29 6.60
N LYS A 63 24.49 1.25 6.41
CA LYS A 63 24.67 2.38 7.32
C LYS A 63 23.39 3.22 7.40
N LYS A 64 22.77 3.58 6.27
CA LYS A 64 21.52 4.39 6.29
C LYS A 64 20.39 3.65 7.03
N ALA A 65 20.19 2.37 6.74
CA ALA A 65 19.15 1.57 7.41
C ALA A 65 19.40 1.45 8.93
N ARG A 66 20.65 1.23 9.35
CA ARG A 66 21.04 1.28 10.77
C ARG A 66 20.80 2.67 11.38
N ASP A 67 21.27 3.72 10.73
CA ASP A 67 21.11 5.12 11.16
C ASP A 67 19.63 5.49 11.35
N ASP A 68 18.75 5.05 10.44
CA ASP A 68 17.30 5.31 10.49
C ASP A 68 16.62 4.53 11.63
N LEU A 69 17.17 3.37 12.02
CA LEU A 69 16.71 2.58 13.16
C LEU A 69 17.17 3.22 14.48
N GLU A 70 18.49 3.40 14.66
CA GLU A 70 19.13 3.92 15.88
C GLU A 70 18.64 5.33 16.26
N LYS A 71 18.30 6.18 15.29
CA LYS A 71 17.81 7.55 15.53
C LYS A 71 16.32 7.64 15.87
N ARG A 72 15.55 6.57 15.67
CA ARG A 72 14.07 6.61 15.76
C ARG A 72 13.50 5.61 16.77
N TYR A 73 14.11 4.45 16.97
CA TYR A 73 13.48 3.35 17.70
C TYR A 73 14.37 2.84 18.83
N GLU A 74 14.09 3.34 20.04
CA GLU A 74 14.79 2.95 21.28
C GLU A 74 14.57 1.46 21.66
N SER A 75 13.68 0.75 20.95
CA SER A 75 13.47 -0.69 21.08
C SER A 75 14.54 -1.54 20.37
N ILE A 76 15.30 -0.95 19.44
CA ILE A 76 16.26 -1.66 18.59
C ILE A 76 17.69 -1.37 19.04
N GLU A 77 18.37 -2.41 19.53
CA GLU A 77 19.78 -2.36 19.88
C GLU A 77 20.63 -3.11 18.84
N PHE A 78 21.89 -2.68 18.72
CA PHE A 78 22.87 -3.31 17.85
C PHE A 78 24.15 -3.61 18.64
N LYS A 79 24.71 -4.80 18.42
CA LYS A 79 25.99 -5.22 18.98
C LYS A 79 26.85 -5.80 17.85
N SER A 80 27.98 -5.13 17.57
CA SER A 80 29.02 -5.71 16.73
C SER A 80 29.69 -6.85 17.50
N THR A 81 29.45 -8.08 17.07
CA THR A 81 30.01 -9.31 17.66
C THR A 81 29.77 -10.50 16.72
N THR A 82 30.60 -11.54 16.85
CA THR A 82 30.44 -12.79 16.10
C THR A 82 29.96 -13.89 17.05
N ILE A 83 28.74 -14.37 16.81
CA ILE A 83 28.15 -15.48 17.56
C ILE A 83 28.86 -16.78 17.20
N ALA A 84 29.24 -17.55 18.22
CA ALA A 84 29.89 -18.85 18.10
C ALA A 84 28.90 -20.00 18.25
N THR A 85 27.93 -19.86 19.17
CA THR A 85 26.88 -20.86 19.41
C THR A 85 25.50 -20.23 19.60
N VAL A 86 24.48 -20.97 19.18
CA VAL A 86 23.08 -20.72 19.52
C VAL A 86 22.44 -21.97 20.09
N ARG A 87 21.46 -21.82 20.98
CA ARG A 87 20.63 -22.91 21.49
C ARG A 87 19.24 -22.41 21.88
N LYS A 88 18.27 -23.32 21.92
CA LYS A 88 17.03 -23.11 22.68
C LYS A 88 17.22 -23.68 24.08
N THR A 89 16.74 -22.96 25.09
CA THR A 89 16.87 -23.35 26.50
C THR A 89 15.63 -24.13 26.98
N ASP A 90 15.76 -24.85 28.10
CA ASP A 90 14.63 -25.57 28.73
C ASP A 90 13.50 -24.62 29.17
N ALA A 91 13.83 -23.34 29.41
CA ALA A 91 12.88 -22.26 29.69
C ALA A 91 12.18 -21.72 28.42
N GLY A 92 12.39 -22.34 27.25
CA GLY A 92 11.75 -21.98 25.98
C GLY A 92 12.36 -20.78 25.24
N VAL A 93 13.17 -19.95 25.90
CA VAL A 93 13.88 -18.82 25.28
C VAL A 93 15.10 -19.27 24.49
N PHE A 94 15.51 -18.48 23.51
CA PHE A 94 16.75 -18.68 22.75
C PHE A 94 17.92 -17.96 23.41
N GLU A 95 19.10 -18.55 23.26
CA GLU A 95 20.36 -18.05 23.78
C GLU A 95 21.41 -18.08 22.66
N ALA A 96 22.16 -16.99 22.53
CA ALA A 96 23.29 -16.84 21.62
C ALA A 96 24.53 -16.44 22.41
N VAL A 97 25.68 -17.05 22.12
CA VAL A 97 26.95 -16.80 22.81
C VAL A 97 28.02 -16.38 21.80
N ASP A 98 28.73 -15.28 22.05
CA ASP A 98 29.85 -14.85 21.20
C ASP A 98 31.19 -15.49 21.60
N HIS A 99 32.20 -15.32 20.76
CA HIS A 99 33.54 -15.87 20.97
C HIS A 99 34.24 -15.38 22.25
N ASP A 100 33.82 -14.24 22.81
CA ASP A 100 34.31 -13.70 24.08
C ASP A 100 33.54 -14.29 25.29
N GLY A 101 32.52 -15.12 25.05
CA GLY A 101 31.70 -15.76 26.07
C GLY A 101 30.53 -14.91 26.59
N ASN A 102 30.20 -13.78 25.94
CA ASN A 102 29.04 -12.98 26.32
C ASN A 102 27.75 -13.68 25.88
N VAL A 103 26.76 -13.69 26.77
CA VAL A 103 25.48 -14.39 26.57
C VAL A 103 24.36 -13.39 26.29
N TYR A 104 23.66 -13.58 25.18
CA TYR A 104 22.50 -12.81 24.75
C TYR A 104 21.26 -13.72 24.72
N GLN A 105 20.09 -13.23 25.14
CA GLN A 105 18.88 -14.04 25.26
C GLN A 105 17.66 -13.33 24.69
N GLY A 106 16.76 -14.09 24.04
CA GLY A 106 15.51 -13.55 23.51
C GLY A 106 14.39 -14.57 23.37
N LYS A 107 13.13 -14.10 23.37
CA LYS A 107 11.94 -14.98 23.25
C LYS A 107 11.85 -15.66 21.87
N LYS A 108 12.24 -14.94 20.80
CA LYS A 108 12.32 -15.42 19.41
C LYS A 108 13.73 -15.25 18.85
N LEU A 109 14.06 -15.98 17.80
CA LEU A 109 15.35 -15.94 17.11
C LEU A 109 15.18 -15.79 15.59
N GLY A 110 15.90 -14.85 15.00
CA GLY A 110 15.99 -14.64 13.55
C GLY A 110 17.40 -14.91 13.03
N LEU A 111 17.54 -15.91 12.14
CA LEU A 111 18.80 -16.29 11.51
C LEU A 111 18.94 -15.64 10.13
N GLY A 112 19.78 -14.60 10.06
CA GLY A 112 20.08 -13.81 8.87
C GLY A 112 21.55 -13.86 8.45
N THR A 113 22.26 -14.92 8.81
CA THR A 113 23.72 -15.07 8.63
C THR A 113 24.18 -15.07 7.17
N GLY A 114 23.29 -15.42 6.24
CA GLY A 114 23.62 -15.59 4.83
C GLY A 114 24.53 -16.80 4.57
N VAL A 115 25.19 -16.78 3.42
CA VAL A 115 26.04 -17.87 2.92
C VAL A 115 27.41 -17.35 2.48
N LYS A 116 28.40 -18.25 2.46
CA LYS A 116 29.71 -18.04 1.84
C LYS A 116 29.73 -18.66 0.44
N ASP A 117 30.13 -17.89 -0.58
CA ASP A 117 30.46 -18.43 -1.89
C ASP A 117 31.79 -19.21 -1.86
N LEU A 118 31.78 -20.45 -2.37
CA LEU A 118 32.94 -21.36 -2.37
C LEU A 118 33.82 -21.10 -3.60
N VAL A 119 34.44 -19.92 -3.60
CA VAL A 119 35.32 -19.43 -4.67
C VAL A 119 36.66 -20.17 -4.71
N GLU A 120 37.07 -20.77 -3.59
CA GLU A 120 38.27 -21.61 -3.46
C GLU A 120 38.16 -22.99 -4.14
N GLU A 121 36.95 -23.44 -4.50
CA GLU A 121 36.73 -24.69 -5.26
C GLU A 121 36.95 -24.51 -6.77
N GLN A 122 37.20 -23.28 -7.23
CA GLN A 122 37.24 -22.91 -8.64
C GLN A 122 38.68 -22.79 -9.17
N PRO A 123 38.92 -22.83 -10.51
CA PRO A 123 40.26 -22.71 -11.08
C PRO A 123 41.04 -21.46 -10.63
N ASN A 124 42.37 -21.58 -10.59
CA ASN A 124 43.28 -20.55 -10.06
C ASN A 124 42.98 -19.14 -10.59
N GLY A 125 42.96 -18.14 -9.70
CA GLY A 125 42.67 -16.75 -10.07
C GLY A 125 41.18 -16.37 -10.12
N TYR A 126 40.26 -17.32 -9.91
CA TYR A 126 38.82 -17.05 -9.85
C TYR A 126 38.45 -16.08 -8.73
N ALA A 127 38.98 -16.29 -7.51
CA ALA A 127 38.66 -15.49 -6.33
C ALA A 127 39.09 -14.01 -6.47
N GLU A 128 40.20 -13.78 -7.18
CA GLU A 128 40.72 -12.45 -7.50
C GLU A 128 39.80 -11.71 -8.48
N CYS A 129 39.13 -12.44 -9.38
CA CYS A 129 38.19 -11.91 -10.38
C CYS A 129 36.74 -11.80 -9.86
N TRP A 130 36.38 -12.53 -8.81
CA TRP A 130 35.04 -12.54 -8.20
C TRP A 130 34.58 -11.14 -7.79
N GLY A 131 33.36 -10.77 -8.21
CA GLY A 131 32.77 -9.45 -7.93
C GLY A 131 33.39 -8.27 -8.71
N LYS A 132 34.37 -8.53 -9.59
CA LYS A 132 35.08 -7.52 -10.40
C LYS A 132 34.97 -7.77 -11.90
N GLY A 133 35.05 -9.04 -12.30
CA GLY A 133 34.90 -9.51 -13.68
C GLY A 133 34.21 -10.88 -13.80
N ILE A 134 34.10 -11.62 -12.69
CA ILE A 134 33.22 -12.79 -12.58
C ILE A 134 31.99 -12.43 -11.75
N PHE A 135 30.80 -12.62 -12.32
CA PHE A 135 29.51 -12.22 -11.73
C PHE A 135 28.51 -13.39 -11.70
N HIS A 136 27.80 -13.58 -10.59
CA HIS A 136 26.78 -14.63 -10.44
C HIS A 136 25.35 -14.18 -10.76
N CYS A 137 25.09 -12.87 -10.73
CA CYS A 137 23.76 -12.28 -10.87
C CYS A 137 23.78 -11.16 -11.92
N LEU A 138 23.16 -11.40 -13.08
CA LEU A 138 23.03 -10.42 -14.16
C LEU A 138 21.88 -9.40 -13.98
N TYR A 139 21.16 -9.48 -12.85
CA TYR A 139 20.33 -8.37 -12.34
C TYR A 139 21.10 -7.46 -11.37
N CYS A 140 22.31 -7.85 -10.97
CA CYS A 140 23.11 -7.17 -9.95
C CYS A 140 24.37 -6.50 -10.55
N HIS A 141 24.85 -7.02 -11.68
CA HIS A 141 26.05 -6.57 -12.41
C HIS A 141 25.90 -6.81 -13.91
N GLY A 142 26.73 -6.16 -14.72
CA GLY A 142 26.92 -6.46 -16.14
C GLY A 142 26.05 -5.61 -17.06
N PHE A 143 25.08 -4.86 -16.52
CA PHE A 143 24.49 -3.73 -17.24
C PHE A 143 25.55 -2.65 -17.47
N GLU A 144 26.46 -2.47 -16.53
CA GLU A 144 27.61 -1.55 -16.57
C GLU A 144 28.50 -1.89 -17.77
N GLU A 145 28.75 -3.19 -17.97
CA GLU A 145 29.65 -3.77 -18.96
C GLU A 145 28.96 -4.11 -20.30
N ARG A 146 27.77 -3.56 -20.53
CA ARG A 146 26.97 -3.83 -21.74
C ARG A 146 27.66 -3.31 -23.00
N GLY A 147 27.62 -4.11 -24.07
CA GLY A 147 28.21 -3.80 -25.37
C GLY A 147 29.51 -4.55 -25.68
N ALA A 148 30.04 -5.33 -24.74
CA ALA A 148 31.23 -6.17 -24.93
C ALA A 148 31.11 -7.09 -26.16
N GLU A 149 32.20 -7.26 -26.91
CA GLU A 149 32.21 -8.08 -28.14
C GLU A 149 31.90 -9.57 -27.88
N SER A 150 32.43 -10.09 -26.77
CA SER A 150 32.22 -11.45 -26.27
C SER A 150 32.17 -11.42 -24.74
N VAL A 151 31.31 -12.26 -24.15
CA VAL A 151 31.29 -12.54 -22.71
C VAL A 151 31.22 -14.04 -22.46
N GLY A 152 31.79 -14.49 -21.34
CA GLY A 152 31.79 -15.90 -20.96
C GLY A 152 30.59 -16.31 -20.11
N VAL A 153 30.16 -17.57 -20.23
CA VAL A 153 29.33 -18.27 -19.25
C VAL A 153 30.08 -19.52 -18.83
N PHE A 154 30.48 -19.63 -17.56
CA PHE A 154 31.27 -20.76 -17.05
C PHE A 154 30.37 -21.82 -16.41
N ALA A 155 30.41 -23.03 -16.96
CA ALA A 155 29.73 -24.19 -16.41
C ALA A 155 30.52 -24.74 -15.21
N GLY A 156 30.18 -24.23 -14.03
CA GLY A 156 30.78 -24.60 -12.75
C GLY A 156 29.84 -24.27 -11.60
N GLY A 157 30.02 -24.95 -10.46
CA GLY A 157 29.15 -24.83 -9.30
C GLY A 157 27.68 -25.10 -9.64
N MET A 158 26.82 -24.13 -9.35
CA MET A 158 25.37 -24.22 -9.60
C MET A 158 24.96 -23.96 -11.07
N LEU A 159 25.89 -23.57 -11.95
CA LEU A 159 25.67 -23.49 -13.41
C LEU A 159 26.11 -24.78 -14.13
N SER A 160 25.93 -25.93 -13.50
CA SER A 160 26.37 -27.24 -14.00
C SER A 160 25.35 -27.95 -14.92
N SER A 161 24.07 -27.53 -14.95
CA SER A 161 23.05 -28.14 -15.80
C SER A 161 22.80 -27.40 -17.11
N ALA A 162 22.43 -28.13 -18.16
CA ALA A 162 22.10 -27.56 -19.47
C ALA A 162 20.93 -26.57 -19.42
N ASP A 163 19.98 -26.74 -18.50
CA ASP A 163 18.86 -25.83 -18.31
C ASP A 163 19.26 -24.51 -17.62
N MET A 164 20.10 -24.58 -16.58
CA MET A 164 20.65 -23.37 -15.94
C MET A 164 21.51 -22.56 -16.92
N LEU A 165 22.35 -23.24 -17.71
CA LEU A 165 23.16 -22.63 -18.76
C LEU A 165 22.30 -22.03 -19.89
N ALA A 166 21.23 -22.71 -20.29
CA ALA A 166 20.27 -22.20 -21.27
C ALA A 166 19.45 -21.01 -20.75
N HIS A 167 19.22 -20.90 -19.45
CA HIS A 167 18.55 -19.75 -18.82
C HIS A 167 19.44 -18.50 -18.78
N VAL A 168 20.69 -18.62 -18.30
CA VAL A 168 21.59 -17.46 -18.15
C VAL A 168 22.20 -16.97 -19.46
N THR A 169 22.33 -17.84 -20.48
CA THR A 169 22.95 -17.48 -21.77
C THR A 169 22.20 -16.36 -22.52
N PRO A 170 20.86 -16.40 -22.67
CA PRO A 170 20.09 -15.26 -23.19
C PRO A 170 20.30 -13.96 -22.40
N MET A 171 20.42 -14.03 -21.07
CA MET A 171 20.71 -12.86 -20.23
C MET A 171 22.08 -12.26 -20.55
N ALA A 172 23.12 -13.10 -20.61
CA ALA A 172 24.46 -12.67 -21.04
C ALA A 172 24.43 -12.07 -22.46
N LYS A 173 23.66 -12.67 -23.37
CA LYS A 173 23.52 -12.24 -24.77
C LYS A 173 22.74 -10.93 -24.95
N ARG A 174 22.01 -10.44 -23.93
CA ARG A 174 21.44 -9.08 -23.87
C ARG A 174 22.50 -8.01 -23.62
N LEU A 175 23.65 -8.40 -23.07
CA LEU A 175 24.72 -7.50 -22.62
C LEU A 175 25.94 -7.51 -23.56
N SER A 176 25.98 -8.39 -24.56
CA SER A 176 27.15 -8.60 -25.43
C SER A 176 26.80 -8.76 -26.91
N GLN A 177 27.78 -8.64 -27.81
CA GLN A 177 27.61 -9.01 -29.22
C GLN A 177 27.61 -10.53 -29.43
N SER A 178 28.39 -11.27 -28.64
CA SER A 178 28.43 -12.74 -28.62
C SER A 178 28.61 -13.31 -27.20
N VAL A 179 28.26 -14.59 -26.99
CA VAL A 179 28.47 -15.31 -25.73
C VAL A 179 29.25 -16.60 -26.00
N THR A 180 30.21 -16.94 -25.15
CA THR A 180 30.89 -18.25 -25.18
C THR A 180 30.56 -19.03 -23.91
N ILE A 181 29.93 -20.20 -24.07
CA ILE A 181 29.68 -21.14 -22.96
C ILE A 181 30.92 -22.03 -22.81
N TYR A 182 31.57 -21.93 -21.66
CA TYR A 182 32.75 -22.69 -21.28
C TYR A 182 32.33 -23.91 -20.47
N THR A 183 32.44 -25.11 -21.05
CA THR A 183 31.96 -26.35 -20.41
C THR A 183 33.04 -27.06 -19.58
N ASN A 184 34.22 -26.45 -19.43
CA ASN A 184 35.29 -26.87 -18.53
C ASN A 184 35.76 -28.34 -18.68
N GLY A 185 35.72 -28.88 -19.90
CA GLY A 185 36.06 -30.28 -20.19
C GLY A 185 34.87 -31.21 -20.44
N ASP A 186 33.62 -30.77 -20.29
CA ASP A 186 32.43 -31.57 -20.62
C ASP A 186 32.04 -31.41 -22.11
N PRO A 187 32.20 -32.44 -22.96
CA PRO A 187 31.83 -32.38 -24.38
C PRO A 187 30.34 -32.61 -24.65
N SER A 188 29.54 -32.98 -23.64
CA SER A 188 28.13 -33.34 -23.80
C SER A 188 27.20 -32.12 -23.82
N LEU A 189 27.41 -31.18 -22.88
CA LEU A 189 26.60 -29.96 -22.68
C LEU A 189 26.30 -29.16 -23.96
N PRO A 190 27.25 -28.97 -24.92
CA PRO A 190 26.96 -28.22 -26.14
C PRO A 190 25.87 -28.82 -27.02
N SER A 191 25.64 -30.13 -26.97
CA SER A 191 24.57 -30.77 -27.73
C SER A 191 23.20 -30.42 -27.15
N THR A 192 23.03 -30.60 -25.85
CA THR A 192 21.80 -30.33 -25.10
C THR A 192 21.43 -28.84 -25.10
N ILE A 193 22.39 -27.94 -24.90
CA ILE A 193 22.10 -26.50 -24.81
C ILE A 193 21.67 -25.92 -26.17
N LYS A 194 22.19 -26.42 -27.30
CA LYS A 194 21.78 -25.99 -28.65
C LYS A 194 20.31 -26.28 -28.98
N THR A 195 19.67 -27.24 -28.30
CA THR A 195 18.22 -27.48 -28.45
C THR A 195 17.36 -26.46 -27.72
N LYS A 196 17.95 -25.67 -26.81
CA LYS A 196 17.28 -24.66 -25.96
C LYS A 196 17.69 -23.23 -26.30
N VAL A 197 18.88 -23.02 -26.90
CA VAL A 197 19.42 -21.69 -27.24
C VAL A 197 19.77 -21.64 -28.73
N HIS A 198 18.98 -20.89 -29.51
CA HIS A 198 19.04 -20.89 -30.97
C HIS A 198 19.85 -19.74 -31.60
N SER A 199 20.50 -18.90 -30.80
CA SER A 199 21.25 -17.74 -31.34
C SER A 199 22.57 -18.16 -31.98
N SER A 200 22.79 -17.79 -33.25
CA SER A 200 24.05 -18.01 -33.98
C SER A 200 25.26 -17.21 -33.43
N LYS A 201 25.04 -16.37 -32.42
CA LYS A 201 26.06 -15.64 -31.66
C LYS A 201 26.33 -16.25 -30.27
N VAL A 202 25.91 -17.50 -30.06
CA VAL A 202 26.29 -18.32 -28.91
C VAL A 202 27.26 -19.39 -29.38
N HIS A 203 28.43 -19.39 -28.74
CA HIS A 203 29.55 -20.28 -29.03
C HIS A 203 29.81 -21.19 -27.83
N PHE A 204 30.56 -22.27 -28.06
CA PHE A 204 30.89 -23.26 -27.03
C PHE A 204 32.39 -23.53 -27.08
N ASP A 205 33.03 -23.56 -25.91
CA ASP A 205 34.41 -23.99 -25.76
C ASP A 205 34.43 -25.13 -24.72
N THR A 206 34.83 -26.31 -25.16
CA THR A 206 34.81 -27.54 -24.34
C THR A 206 36.15 -27.83 -23.68
N ARG A 207 37.13 -26.93 -23.79
CA ARG A 207 38.45 -27.13 -23.19
C ARG A 207 38.39 -26.90 -21.68
N LYS A 208 39.25 -27.60 -20.96
CA LYS A 208 39.38 -27.47 -19.51
C LYS A 208 40.09 -26.17 -19.16
N ILE A 209 39.58 -25.43 -18.19
CA ILE A 209 40.12 -24.14 -17.75
C ILE A 209 41.11 -24.39 -16.60
N THR A 210 42.29 -23.79 -16.71
CA THR A 210 43.36 -23.87 -15.70
C THR A 210 43.43 -22.62 -14.83
N SER A 211 43.06 -21.45 -15.37
CA SER A 211 43.06 -20.20 -14.61
C SER A 211 42.21 -19.07 -15.22
N PHE A 212 41.84 -18.12 -14.37
CA PHE A 212 41.24 -16.82 -14.70
C PHE A 212 42.18 -15.68 -14.27
N ALA A 213 42.15 -14.55 -14.96
CA ALA A 213 42.86 -13.33 -14.53
C ALA A 213 42.17 -12.06 -15.04
N LEU A 214 42.12 -11.00 -14.21
CA LEU A 214 41.64 -9.68 -14.64
C LEU A 214 42.63 -9.01 -15.60
N VAL A 215 42.09 -8.32 -16.61
CA VAL A 215 42.89 -7.59 -17.61
C VAL A 215 42.85 -6.09 -17.30
N ASN A 216 44.04 -5.47 -17.19
CA ASN A 216 44.24 -4.02 -17.03
C ASN A 216 43.42 -3.38 -15.88
N SER A 217 43.18 -4.12 -14.80
CA SER A 217 42.32 -3.73 -13.67
C SER A 217 40.85 -3.43 -14.02
N GLY A 218 40.42 -3.75 -15.25
CA GLY A 218 39.03 -3.72 -15.68
C GLY A 218 38.27 -5.03 -15.40
N PRO A 219 37.02 -5.12 -15.86
CA PRO A 219 36.16 -6.28 -15.64
C PRO A 219 36.43 -7.42 -16.62
N SER A 220 37.19 -7.18 -17.68
CA SER A 220 37.56 -8.19 -18.67
C SER A 220 38.41 -9.29 -18.04
N VAL A 221 38.04 -10.55 -18.30
CA VAL A 221 38.68 -11.74 -17.73
C VAL A 221 39.39 -12.50 -18.84
N LYS A 222 40.70 -12.73 -18.66
CA LYS A 222 41.46 -13.70 -19.44
C LYS A 222 41.23 -15.09 -18.84
N ILE A 223 40.77 -16.01 -19.68
CA ILE A 223 40.59 -17.44 -19.38
C ILE A 223 41.75 -18.19 -20.04
N THR A 224 42.46 -19.03 -19.28
CA THR A 224 43.56 -19.87 -19.79
C THR A 224 43.14 -21.35 -19.74
N PHE A 225 43.49 -22.11 -20.77
CA PHE A 225 43.10 -23.51 -20.93
C PHE A 225 44.25 -24.48 -20.64
N GLU A 226 43.94 -25.77 -20.57
CA GLU A 226 44.91 -26.86 -20.38
C GLU A 226 45.86 -27.03 -21.58
N ASP A 227 45.47 -26.57 -22.78
CA ASP A 227 46.33 -26.52 -23.97
C ASP A 227 47.33 -25.34 -23.99
N GLY A 228 47.36 -24.53 -22.93
CA GLY A 228 48.23 -23.36 -22.80
C GLY A 228 47.78 -22.13 -23.60
N SER A 229 46.74 -22.22 -24.42
CA SER A 229 46.12 -21.07 -25.08
C SER A 229 45.18 -20.32 -24.12
N SER A 230 44.63 -19.20 -24.58
CA SER A 230 43.73 -18.37 -23.75
C SER A 230 42.77 -17.54 -24.60
N LYS A 231 41.64 -17.13 -24.00
CA LYS A 231 40.67 -16.20 -24.59
C LYS A 231 40.30 -15.14 -23.55
N THR A 232 40.13 -13.89 -23.99
CA THR A 232 39.62 -12.80 -23.14
C THR A 232 38.13 -12.61 -23.39
N GLU A 233 37.38 -12.43 -22.31
CA GLU A 233 35.96 -12.08 -22.31
C GLU A 233 35.77 -10.72 -21.64
N GLY A 234 34.74 -9.94 -22.03
CA GLY A 234 34.43 -8.65 -21.40
C GLY A 234 34.01 -8.77 -19.93
N PHE A 235 33.38 -9.88 -19.58
CA PHE A 235 33.21 -10.41 -18.21
C PHE A 235 32.82 -11.90 -18.32
N VAL A 236 32.72 -12.61 -17.19
CA VAL A 236 32.28 -14.01 -17.13
C VAL A 236 31.11 -14.18 -16.15
N VAL A 237 30.06 -14.86 -16.59
CA VAL A 237 28.95 -15.30 -15.73
C VAL A 237 29.33 -16.62 -15.07
N SER A 238 29.27 -16.69 -13.74
CA SER A 238 29.50 -17.93 -12.98
C SER A 238 28.79 -17.87 -11.64
N HIS A 239 28.12 -18.96 -11.26
CA HIS A 239 27.57 -19.12 -9.91
C HIS A 239 28.27 -20.29 -9.18
N PRO A 240 29.20 -20.01 -8.25
CA PRO A 240 29.86 -21.05 -7.48
C PRO A 240 28.86 -21.73 -6.53
N ASN A 241 29.29 -22.85 -5.94
CA ASN A 241 28.62 -23.45 -4.79
C ASN A 241 28.62 -22.48 -3.60
N VAL A 242 27.76 -22.73 -2.61
CA VAL A 242 27.74 -21.98 -1.36
C VAL A 242 27.69 -22.91 -0.15
N ALA A 243 28.16 -22.43 1.00
CA ALA A 243 27.93 -23.04 2.31
C ALA A 243 27.23 -22.05 3.25
N GLN A 244 26.50 -22.55 4.25
CA GLN A 244 25.98 -21.71 5.33
C GLN A 244 27.11 -20.93 6.00
N ALA A 245 26.89 -19.64 6.27
CA ALA A 245 27.92 -18.80 6.89
C ALA A 245 28.16 -19.11 8.38
N ALA A 246 27.29 -19.90 9.02
CA ALA A 246 27.39 -20.30 10.42
C ALA A 246 26.73 -21.68 10.67
N PRO A 247 27.18 -22.45 11.68
CA PRO A 247 26.67 -23.80 11.98
C PRO A 247 25.30 -23.82 12.70
N PHE A 248 24.56 -22.71 12.72
CA PHE A 248 23.38 -22.54 13.57
C PHE A 248 22.20 -23.45 13.18
N ALA A 249 22.12 -23.88 11.92
CA ALA A 249 21.16 -24.88 11.48
C ALA A 249 21.39 -26.24 12.16
N GLU A 250 22.65 -26.68 12.24
CA GLU A 250 23.06 -27.92 12.91
C GLU A 250 22.86 -27.83 14.43
N GLN A 251 23.31 -26.73 15.05
CA GLN A 251 23.24 -26.51 16.49
C GLN A 251 21.80 -26.47 17.04
N LEU A 252 20.82 -26.06 16.23
CA LEU A 252 19.40 -26.04 16.59
C LEU A 252 18.60 -27.24 16.05
N GLY A 253 19.22 -28.14 15.27
CA GLY A 253 18.52 -29.27 14.64
C GLY A 253 17.47 -28.85 13.60
N LEU A 254 17.74 -27.78 12.85
CA LEU A 254 16.81 -27.26 11.85
C LEU A 254 16.75 -28.18 10.61
N GLU A 255 15.57 -28.29 10.01
CA GLU A 255 15.44 -28.88 8.67
C GLU A 255 16.16 -28.00 7.62
N THR A 256 16.83 -28.65 6.67
CA THR A 256 17.45 -28.00 5.51
C THR A 256 16.93 -28.55 4.20
N THR A 257 17.00 -27.73 3.14
CA THR A 257 16.71 -28.16 1.78
C THR A 257 17.82 -29.09 1.25
N PRO A 258 17.59 -29.82 0.14
CA PRO A 258 18.66 -30.55 -0.55
C PRO A 258 19.81 -29.67 -1.07
N THR A 259 19.62 -28.34 -1.12
CA THR A 259 20.65 -27.34 -1.49
C THR A 259 21.38 -26.74 -0.27
N GLY A 260 21.09 -27.21 0.95
CA GLY A 260 21.72 -26.76 2.19
C GLY A 260 21.20 -25.44 2.74
N ASP A 261 20.12 -24.89 2.18
CA ASP A 261 19.40 -23.74 2.74
C ASP A 261 18.59 -24.18 3.98
N ILE A 262 18.44 -23.30 4.97
CA ILE A 262 17.51 -23.56 6.09
C ILE A 262 16.09 -23.61 5.52
N LYS A 263 15.38 -24.72 5.76
CA LYS A 263 13.99 -24.87 5.33
C LYS A 263 13.11 -24.01 6.23
N VAL A 264 12.18 -23.28 5.61
CA VAL A 264 11.25 -22.39 6.29
C VAL A 264 9.84 -22.48 5.71
N GLU A 265 8.83 -22.32 6.57
CA GLU A 265 7.42 -22.36 6.19
C GLU A 265 6.95 -20.96 5.75
N VAL A 266 6.53 -20.85 4.48
CA VAL A 266 6.14 -19.59 3.84
C VAL A 266 4.68 -19.22 4.14
N PRO A 267 4.31 -17.92 4.19
CA PRO A 267 5.15 -16.76 3.90
C PRO A 267 5.96 -16.23 5.10
N MET A 268 5.67 -16.65 6.33
CA MET A 268 6.26 -16.09 7.55
C MET A 268 7.69 -16.54 7.85
N ASN A 269 8.22 -17.55 7.16
CA ASN A 269 9.60 -18.03 7.25
C ASN A 269 10.02 -18.60 8.62
N GLU A 270 9.08 -19.24 9.33
CA GLU A 270 9.40 -19.99 10.56
C GLU A 270 10.11 -21.32 10.20
N THR A 271 11.05 -21.75 11.03
CA THR A 271 11.81 -23.01 10.85
C THR A 271 11.10 -24.20 11.52
N SER A 272 11.66 -25.41 11.41
CA SER A 272 11.15 -26.58 12.16
C SER A 272 11.19 -26.43 13.69
N VAL A 273 11.87 -25.41 14.24
CA VAL A 273 11.88 -25.09 15.67
C VAL A 273 11.03 -23.85 15.96
N LYS A 274 9.87 -24.05 16.61
CA LYS A 274 8.93 -22.97 16.95
C LYS A 274 9.64 -21.79 17.65
N GLY A 275 9.42 -20.58 17.15
CA GLY A 275 10.04 -19.32 17.60
C GLY A 275 11.39 -19.01 16.96
N CYS A 276 11.95 -19.92 16.15
CA CYS A 276 13.14 -19.69 15.34
C CYS A 276 12.75 -19.51 13.88
N PHE A 277 13.22 -18.44 13.26
CA PHE A 277 12.93 -18.03 11.88
C PHE A 277 14.26 -17.88 11.13
N ALA A 278 14.25 -18.07 9.81
CA ALA A 278 15.44 -17.86 8.98
C ALA A 278 15.09 -17.07 7.70
N PHE A 279 15.99 -16.22 7.23
CA PHE A 279 15.67 -15.27 6.16
C PHE A 279 16.86 -14.89 5.29
N GLY A 280 16.55 -14.46 4.06
CA GLY A 280 17.56 -14.12 3.05
C GLY A 280 18.41 -15.32 2.66
N ASP A 281 19.65 -15.06 2.26
CA ASP A 281 20.51 -16.03 1.60
C ASP A 281 20.72 -17.37 2.34
N ALA A 282 20.58 -17.39 3.67
CA ALA A 282 20.68 -18.60 4.49
C ALA A 282 19.46 -19.54 4.36
N ALA A 283 18.32 -19.05 3.87
CA ALA A 283 17.04 -19.75 3.82
C ALA A 283 16.43 -19.78 2.40
N THR A 284 17.19 -19.45 1.35
CA THR A 284 16.67 -19.48 -0.02
C THR A 284 17.76 -19.56 -1.08
N VAL A 285 17.46 -20.25 -2.19
CA VAL A 285 18.24 -20.21 -3.43
C VAL A 285 18.08 -18.88 -4.20
N MET A 286 17.02 -18.10 -3.94
CA MET A 286 16.72 -16.83 -4.62
C MET A 286 17.50 -15.63 -4.01
N ARG A 287 18.81 -15.82 -3.88
CA ARG A 287 19.72 -14.98 -3.09
C ARG A 287 19.87 -13.57 -3.65
N SER A 288 19.22 -12.59 -3.03
CA SER A 288 19.24 -11.18 -3.43
C SER A 288 18.87 -10.25 -2.27
N ALA A 289 19.30 -8.99 -2.32
CA ALA A 289 18.98 -8.00 -1.28
C ALA A 289 17.46 -7.76 -1.13
N LEU A 290 16.71 -7.75 -2.24
CA LEU A 290 15.24 -7.66 -2.22
C LEU A 290 14.61 -8.86 -1.49
N GLN A 291 14.99 -10.09 -1.86
CA GLN A 291 14.45 -11.30 -1.22
C GLN A 291 14.82 -11.37 0.25
N ALA A 292 16.03 -10.94 0.63
CA ALA A 292 16.44 -10.88 2.02
C ALA A 292 15.58 -9.89 2.84
N MET A 293 15.34 -8.67 2.33
CA MET A 293 14.45 -7.71 2.99
C MET A 293 13.02 -8.24 3.11
N HIS A 294 12.49 -8.85 2.05
CA HIS A 294 11.17 -9.46 2.02
C HIS A 294 11.00 -10.55 3.09
N MET A 295 11.90 -11.55 3.11
CA MET A 295 11.84 -12.64 4.09
C MET A 295 12.05 -12.13 5.53
N GLY A 296 12.94 -11.16 5.74
CA GLY A 296 13.15 -10.55 7.06
C GLY A 296 11.91 -9.81 7.58
N GLY A 297 11.22 -9.05 6.72
CA GLY A 297 9.97 -8.37 7.06
C GLY A 297 8.84 -9.34 7.40
N PHE A 298 8.64 -10.41 6.62
CA PHE A 298 7.63 -11.42 6.94
C PHE A 298 7.97 -12.27 8.17
N ALA A 299 9.26 -12.53 8.43
CA ALA A 299 9.69 -13.18 9.67
C ALA A 299 9.44 -12.30 10.91
N ALA A 300 9.62 -10.98 10.81
CA ALA A 300 9.19 -10.06 11.86
C ALA A 300 7.67 -10.09 12.10
N ILE A 301 6.85 -10.20 11.05
CA ILE A 301 5.39 -10.35 11.19
C ILE A 301 5.06 -11.67 11.90
N GLY A 302 5.66 -12.79 11.50
CA GLY A 302 5.45 -14.09 12.17
C GLY A 302 5.87 -14.09 13.64
N MET A 303 7.02 -13.46 13.97
CA MET A 303 7.44 -13.25 15.36
C MET A 303 6.45 -12.38 16.13
N ALA A 304 6.01 -11.26 15.54
CA ALA A 304 5.06 -10.34 16.16
C ALA A 304 3.74 -11.03 16.45
N MET A 305 3.16 -11.79 15.51
CA MET A 305 1.91 -12.55 15.73
C MET A 305 2.02 -13.51 16.92
N GLN A 306 3.15 -14.24 17.04
CA GLN A 306 3.38 -15.12 18.20
C GLN A 306 3.55 -14.34 19.50
N LEU A 307 4.30 -13.23 19.49
CA LEU A 307 4.54 -12.39 20.67
C LEU A 307 3.27 -11.65 21.12
N GLN A 308 2.42 -11.22 20.19
CA GLN A 308 1.13 -10.60 20.47
C GLN A 308 0.21 -11.61 21.16
N HIS A 309 0.07 -12.82 20.61
CA HIS A 309 -0.72 -13.88 21.23
C HIS A 309 -0.17 -14.30 22.61
N GLU A 310 1.15 -14.43 22.74
CA GLU A 310 1.81 -14.71 24.03
C GLU A 310 1.69 -13.57 25.07
N LEU A 311 1.30 -12.35 24.67
CA LEU A 311 0.98 -11.24 25.57
C LEU A 311 -0.53 -11.18 25.87
N ASP A 312 -1.36 -11.48 24.88
CA ASP A 312 -2.83 -11.56 24.98
C ASP A 312 -3.29 -12.63 25.98
N GLU A 313 -2.72 -13.84 25.89
CA GLU A 313 -2.91 -14.93 26.87
C GLU A 313 -2.55 -14.56 28.32
N LYS A 314 -1.89 -13.43 28.56
CA LYS A 314 -1.42 -12.96 29.87
C LYS A 314 -2.02 -11.60 30.29
N ASP A 315 -2.90 -10.99 29.49
CA ASP A 315 -3.37 -9.60 29.64
C ASP A 315 -2.21 -8.59 29.73
N GLU A 316 -1.17 -8.78 28.91
CA GLU A 316 0.03 -7.93 28.87
C GLU A 316 0.12 -7.04 27.62
N LEU A 317 -0.83 -7.13 26.68
CA LEU A 317 -0.86 -6.32 25.44
C LEU A 317 -0.79 -4.81 25.69
N GLN A 318 -1.36 -4.32 26.79
CA GLN A 318 -1.35 -2.88 27.11
C GLN A 318 0.01 -2.35 27.61
N ARG A 319 1.03 -3.20 27.79
CA ARG A 319 2.35 -2.80 28.29
C ARG A 319 3.24 -2.15 27.22
N LEU A 320 2.81 -0.99 26.70
CA LEU A 320 3.78 0.02 26.31
C LEU A 320 4.59 0.40 27.56
N ASN A 321 5.87 0.00 27.58
CA ASN A 321 6.80 0.34 28.66
C ASN A 321 6.74 1.85 28.94
N PRO A 322 6.52 2.32 30.19
CA PRO A 322 6.27 3.73 30.51
C PRO A 322 7.27 4.74 29.94
N LEU A 323 8.50 4.30 29.63
CA LEU A 323 9.50 5.10 28.92
C LEU A 323 9.00 5.63 27.55
N TYR A 324 8.17 4.88 26.82
CA TYR A 324 7.65 5.30 25.51
C TYR A 324 6.66 6.47 25.59
N TYR A 325 6.03 6.70 26.75
CA TYR A 325 5.19 7.90 26.98
C TYR A 325 6.02 9.15 27.29
N ALA A 326 7.33 9.02 27.54
CA ALA A 326 8.14 10.07 28.15
C ALA A 326 9.08 10.83 27.19
N HIS A 327 9.20 10.45 25.91
CA HIS A 327 10.26 11.00 25.03
C HIS A 327 9.75 11.95 23.91
N PRO A 328 9.90 13.29 24.05
CA PRO A 328 9.39 14.28 23.08
C PRO A 328 10.26 14.46 21.81
N ARG A 329 11.01 13.43 21.38
CA ARG A 329 12.04 13.54 20.33
C ARG A 329 11.52 13.49 18.88
N PHE A 330 10.25 13.16 18.67
CA PHE A 330 9.73 12.89 17.32
C PHE A 330 9.35 14.12 16.47
N TYR A 331 9.38 15.33 17.05
CA TYR A 331 9.09 16.59 16.34
C TYR A 331 10.27 17.58 16.36
N SER A 332 11.50 17.11 16.10
CA SER A 332 12.67 18.02 16.09
C SER A 332 13.83 17.65 15.16
N THR A 333 13.57 17.37 13.86
CA THR A 333 14.47 17.73 12.73
C THR A 333 13.85 17.41 11.37
N LEU A 334 12.89 18.22 10.89
CA LEU A 334 12.65 18.42 9.46
C LEU A 334 11.89 19.72 9.12
N GLU A 335 11.92 20.71 10.02
CA GLU A 335 11.35 22.03 9.73
C GLU A 335 12.24 22.84 8.78
N GLN A 336 11.81 22.97 7.52
CA GLN A 336 12.04 24.21 6.81
C GLN A 336 11.18 25.30 7.47
N LYS A 337 11.82 26.39 7.89
CA LYS A 337 11.20 27.40 8.76
C LYS A 337 10.02 28.11 8.09
N VAL A 338 8.81 27.91 8.63
CA VAL A 338 7.69 28.85 8.52
C VAL A 338 7.23 29.17 9.96
N PRO A 339 7.46 30.39 10.47
CA PRO A 339 7.19 30.69 11.88
C PRO A 339 5.72 30.99 12.13
N VAL A 340 5.07 30.18 12.97
CA VAL A 340 3.75 30.47 13.55
C VAL A 340 3.90 30.56 15.09
N PRO A 341 3.45 31.64 15.77
CA PRO A 341 3.61 31.77 17.22
C PRO A 341 2.67 30.82 18.00
N VAL A 342 3.23 30.02 18.90
CA VAL A 342 2.47 29.21 19.88
C VAL A 342 2.28 30.04 21.15
N GLY A 343 1.06 30.06 21.73
CA GLY A 343 0.81 30.92 22.90
C GLY A 343 -0.56 30.84 23.60
N VAL A 344 -1.29 29.72 23.57
CA VAL A 344 -2.48 29.52 24.43
C VAL A 344 -2.49 28.11 25.02
N SER A 345 -2.58 28.01 26.34
CA SER A 345 -2.91 26.79 27.08
C SER A 345 -4.34 26.88 27.60
N VAL A 346 -5.15 25.83 27.41
CA VAL A 346 -6.54 25.78 27.89
C VAL A 346 -6.68 24.69 28.96
N SER A 347 -6.96 25.10 30.20
CA SER A 347 -7.51 24.24 31.26
C SER A 347 -9.03 24.40 31.29
N VAL A 348 -9.77 23.29 31.27
CA VAL A 348 -11.24 23.31 31.23
C VAL A 348 -11.79 23.37 32.65
N GLU A 349 -12.11 24.58 33.14
CA GLU A 349 -13.06 24.79 34.23
C GLU A 349 -13.63 26.23 34.18
N THR A 350 -14.96 26.33 34.19
CA THR A 350 -15.80 27.54 34.38
C THR A 350 -15.28 28.90 33.85
N LEU A 351 -15.72 29.28 32.63
CA LEU A 351 -15.45 30.62 32.08
C LEU A 351 -16.35 31.71 32.72
N THR A 352 -15.76 32.61 33.51
CA THR A 352 -16.34 33.93 33.81
C THR A 352 -15.20 34.94 33.89
N ILE A 353 -15.16 35.90 32.96
CA ILE A 353 -14.10 36.93 32.90
C ILE A 353 -14.70 38.30 33.20
N THR A 354 -14.17 38.95 34.24
CA THR A 354 -14.40 40.36 34.54
C THR A 354 -13.07 41.08 34.44
N MET A 355 -12.98 42.15 33.65
CA MET A 355 -11.73 42.90 33.49
C MET A 355 -11.56 43.98 34.57
N GLN A 356 -10.43 43.95 35.25
CA GLN A 356 -9.80 45.12 35.87
C GLN A 356 -8.28 44.98 35.74
N GLY A 357 -7.61 46.06 35.36
CA GLY A 357 -6.15 46.15 35.33
C GLY A 357 -5.68 47.38 36.09
N MET A 358 -4.40 47.44 36.45
CA MET A 358 -3.73 48.63 36.97
C MET A 358 -2.26 48.65 36.53
N GLU A 359 -1.75 49.86 36.30
CA GLU A 359 -0.34 50.14 36.00
C GLU A 359 0.47 50.46 37.29
N PRO A 360 1.81 50.65 37.22
CA PRO A 360 2.69 50.28 38.32
C PRO A 360 3.11 51.43 39.26
N SER A 361 3.92 51.08 40.27
CA SER A 361 4.78 52.00 41.03
C SER A 361 6.21 51.42 41.11
N ALA A 362 7.20 52.24 41.45
CA ALA A 362 8.62 51.95 41.28
C ALA A 362 9.45 52.24 42.55
N ASP A 363 10.73 51.83 42.49
CA ASP A 363 11.89 52.21 43.32
C ASP A 363 11.90 51.87 44.83
N ASP A 364 13.03 51.32 45.32
CA ASP A 364 13.96 52.07 46.19
C ASP A 364 15.38 51.42 46.26
N PHE A 365 16.29 51.98 47.08
CA PHE A 365 17.75 51.99 46.89
C PHE A 365 18.62 51.13 47.85
N THR A 366 19.71 50.54 47.28
CA THR A 366 21.05 50.30 47.90
C THR A 366 21.17 49.26 49.06
N SER A 367 22.34 48.77 49.52
CA SER A 367 23.75 49.27 49.45
C SER A 367 24.83 48.16 49.61
N GLN A 368 26.09 48.48 49.20
CA GLN A 368 27.43 48.00 49.67
C GLN A 368 27.68 46.49 49.97
N ALA A 369 28.78 45.82 49.57
CA ALA A 369 30.05 46.18 48.89
C ALA A 369 30.53 44.94 48.04
N HIS A 370 31.80 44.59 47.71
CA HIS A 370 33.16 45.10 48.01
C HIS A 370 34.19 44.64 46.92
N CYS A 371 35.51 44.65 47.19
CA CYS A 371 36.61 44.21 46.29
C CYS A 371 37.90 43.86 47.10
N PRO A 372 39.00 43.24 46.57
CA PRO A 372 39.63 43.56 45.27
C PRO A 372 40.34 42.44 44.44
N LEU A 373 40.54 42.74 43.13
CA LEU A 373 41.58 42.23 42.19
C LEU A 373 41.50 40.74 41.73
N ALA A 374 41.95 40.34 40.51
CA ALA A 374 42.79 41.04 39.53
C ALA A 374 42.40 40.87 38.03
N SER A 375 42.33 42.01 37.32
CA SER A 375 42.73 42.32 35.91
C SER A 375 42.29 41.49 34.67
N PHE A 376 41.79 42.23 33.66
CA PHE A 376 41.70 41.93 32.20
C PHE A 376 40.77 40.78 31.74
N THR A 377 39.96 40.88 30.66
CA THR A 377 39.83 41.87 29.56
C THR A 377 38.35 42.13 29.17
N LYS A 378 38.05 43.27 28.50
CA LYS A 378 37.23 43.38 27.26
C LYS A 378 36.88 44.83 26.89
N LYS A 379 37.29 45.28 25.68
CA LYS A 379 36.72 46.46 24.97
C LYS A 379 36.25 46.03 23.58
N ARG A 380 34.97 45.62 23.44
CA ARG A 380 34.23 45.48 22.16
C ARG A 380 32.77 45.07 22.45
N ALA A 381 31.92 46.03 22.84
CA ALA A 381 30.51 45.76 23.18
C ALA A 381 29.53 46.92 22.90
N LEU A 382 29.98 48.07 22.38
CA LEU A 382 29.17 49.31 22.33
C LEU A 382 29.06 49.95 20.94
N SER A 383 29.12 49.15 19.87
CA SER A 383 29.00 49.63 18.47
C SER A 383 27.92 48.92 17.65
N PHE A 384 27.18 47.97 18.24
CA PHE A 384 26.21 47.12 17.52
C PHE A 384 24.75 47.40 17.92
N TYR A 385 24.51 48.09 19.04
CA TYR A 385 23.18 48.24 19.63
C TYR A 385 22.35 49.44 19.11
N LEU A 386 22.94 50.33 18.31
CA LEU A 386 22.33 51.61 17.88
C LEU A 386 21.95 51.68 16.38
N ARG A 387 21.78 50.53 15.71
CA ARG A 387 21.28 50.48 14.31
C ARG A 387 19.97 49.73 14.08
N ASN A 388 19.49 48.93 15.05
CA ASN A 388 18.35 48.02 14.83
C ASN A 388 17.00 48.50 15.39
N ILE A 389 16.92 49.68 16.02
CA ILE A 389 15.67 50.20 16.62
C ILE A 389 14.81 50.95 15.59
N ALA A 390 15.41 51.55 14.55
CA ALA A 390 14.71 52.41 13.59
C ALA A 390 13.86 51.65 12.55
N VAL A 391 14.05 50.34 12.37
CA VAL A 391 13.36 49.55 11.34
C VAL A 391 12.04 48.95 11.85
N THR A 392 12.00 48.54 13.13
CA THR A 392 10.88 47.79 13.71
C THR A 392 9.58 48.60 13.82
N VAL A 393 9.70 49.90 14.15
CA VAL A 393 8.54 50.77 14.44
C VAL A 393 7.70 51.06 13.18
N VAL A 394 8.33 51.13 12.00
CA VAL A 394 7.63 51.45 10.74
C VAL A 394 6.80 50.26 10.21
N MET A 395 7.18 49.02 10.55
CA MET A 395 6.39 47.84 10.16
C MET A 395 5.15 47.63 11.03
N MET A 396 5.22 47.85 12.35
CA MET A 396 4.09 47.60 13.26
C MET A 396 2.83 48.40 12.93
N ILE A 397 2.96 49.60 12.35
CA ILE A 397 1.82 50.49 12.04
C ILE A 397 1.03 50.02 10.79
N LYS A 398 1.59 49.14 9.95
CA LYS A 398 0.89 48.60 8.76
C LYS A 398 0.18 47.25 8.98
N SER A 399 0.38 46.59 10.12
CA SER A 399 -0.19 45.27 10.40
C SER A 399 -1.48 45.29 11.22
N LEU A 400 -1.91 46.45 11.74
CA LEU A 400 -3.03 46.57 12.68
C LEU A 400 -4.41 46.80 12.03
N ALA A 401 -4.56 46.47 10.74
CA ALA A 401 -5.75 46.82 9.95
C ALA A 401 -6.22 45.71 9.00
N LEU A 402 -6.02 44.41 9.32
CA LEU A 402 -6.56 43.31 8.50
C LEU A 402 -6.79 41.97 9.26
N PHE A 403 -7.30 41.99 10.50
CA PHE A 403 -7.66 40.77 11.23
C PHE A 403 -9.04 40.84 11.92
N THR A 404 -10.09 41.04 11.11
CA THR A 404 -11.48 40.67 11.46
C THR A 404 -12.15 39.91 10.31
N LEU A 405 -11.41 39.01 9.66
CA LEU A 405 -12.04 37.88 8.96
C LEU A 405 -12.34 36.82 10.00
N ILE A 406 -13.54 36.90 10.57
CA ILE A 406 -14.20 35.73 11.14
C ILE A 406 -14.33 34.75 9.96
N THR A 407 -13.71 33.58 10.04
CA THR A 407 -14.04 32.46 9.16
C THR A 407 -15.44 32.00 9.54
N ALA A 408 -16.45 32.67 8.98
CA ALA A 408 -17.79 32.13 8.96
C ALA A 408 -17.69 30.80 8.22
N ALA A 409 -17.96 29.70 8.93
CA ALA A 409 -18.30 28.47 8.25
C ALA A 409 -19.53 28.78 7.40
N SER A 410 -19.42 28.62 6.08
CA SER A 410 -20.58 28.55 5.20
C SER A 410 -21.53 27.50 5.78
N ALA A 411 -22.79 27.87 6.01
CA ALA A 411 -23.77 26.88 6.40
C ALA A 411 -24.42 26.35 5.12
N ARG A 412 -23.88 25.27 4.53
CA ARG A 412 -24.50 24.62 3.36
C ARG A 412 -26.00 24.38 3.58
N LYS A 413 -26.80 24.84 2.62
CA LYS A 413 -28.27 24.79 2.67
C LYS A 413 -28.75 23.44 2.15
N CYS A 414 -28.62 22.41 2.98
CA CYS A 414 -29.12 21.07 2.69
C CYS A 414 -30.64 20.98 2.91
N THR A 415 -31.36 20.52 1.88
CA THR A 415 -32.81 20.30 1.86
C THR A 415 -33.11 18.88 1.38
N ASN A 416 -33.85 18.13 2.19
CA ASN A 416 -34.39 16.82 1.78
C ASN A 416 -35.61 17.03 0.87
N ILE A 417 -35.63 16.39 -0.28
CA ILE A 417 -36.68 16.45 -1.29
C ILE A 417 -37.13 15.05 -1.69
N THR A 418 -38.38 14.92 -2.12
CA THR A 418 -38.89 13.72 -2.79
C THR A 418 -39.18 14.07 -4.24
N VAL A 419 -38.53 13.38 -5.18
CA VAL A 419 -38.64 13.64 -6.61
C VAL A 419 -39.53 12.57 -7.25
N PRO A 420 -40.79 12.87 -7.61
CA PRO A 420 -41.65 11.92 -8.30
C PRO A 420 -41.20 11.77 -9.77
N VAL A 421 -41.04 10.52 -10.20
CA VAL A 421 -40.58 10.14 -11.53
C VAL A 421 -41.47 9.04 -12.13
N SER A 422 -41.81 9.17 -13.41
CA SER A 422 -42.40 8.09 -14.19
C SER A 422 -41.28 7.42 -14.99
N LEU A 423 -41.04 6.13 -14.75
CA LEU A 423 -39.92 5.39 -15.32
C LEU A 423 -40.40 4.26 -16.23
N THR A 424 -39.60 3.96 -17.24
CA THR A 424 -39.74 2.78 -18.11
C THR A 424 -38.35 2.22 -18.41
N SER A 425 -38.17 0.91 -18.27
CA SER A 425 -36.92 0.19 -18.53
C SER A 425 -37.16 -1.17 -19.18
N GLN A 426 -36.15 -1.70 -19.87
CA GLN A 426 -36.12 -3.09 -20.32
C GLN A 426 -35.34 -3.92 -19.30
N ASN A 427 -36.06 -4.55 -18.39
CA ASN A 427 -35.48 -5.36 -17.32
C ASN A 427 -35.27 -6.82 -17.78
N ALA A 428 -34.23 -7.47 -17.25
CA ALA A 428 -34.00 -8.89 -17.46
C ALA A 428 -35.09 -9.72 -16.74
N VAL A 429 -35.54 -10.82 -17.37
CA VAL A 429 -36.47 -11.77 -16.74
C VAL A 429 -35.70 -13.03 -16.36
N PHE A 430 -35.78 -13.45 -15.09
CA PHE A 430 -35.01 -14.57 -14.58
C PHE A 430 -35.81 -15.89 -14.47
N THR A 431 -35.12 -17.03 -14.40
CA THR A 431 -35.70 -18.38 -14.25
C THR A 431 -35.98 -18.78 -12.81
N ILE A 432 -35.36 -18.06 -11.86
CA ILE A 432 -35.42 -18.31 -10.42
C ILE A 432 -36.47 -17.43 -9.74
N GLU A 433 -36.76 -17.72 -8.48
CA GLU A 433 -37.56 -16.88 -7.59
C GLU A 433 -36.64 -16.06 -6.67
N ALA A 434 -37.18 -15.02 -6.02
CA ALA A 434 -36.42 -14.26 -5.04
C ALA A 434 -36.17 -15.12 -3.77
N PRO A 435 -34.94 -15.13 -3.21
CA PRO A 435 -34.56 -16.04 -2.15
C PRO A 435 -35.21 -15.62 -0.81
N LEU A 436 -35.94 -16.52 -0.17
CA LEU A 436 -36.69 -16.25 1.06
C LEU A 436 -35.98 -16.81 2.31
N THR A 437 -35.15 -17.83 2.12
CA THR A 437 -34.45 -18.56 3.18
C THR A 437 -32.93 -18.39 3.11
N GLY A 438 -32.24 -18.61 4.24
CA GLY A 438 -30.77 -18.55 4.28
C GLY A 438 -30.09 -19.54 3.33
N ILE A 439 -30.72 -20.67 3.02
CA ILE A 439 -30.22 -21.66 2.06
C ILE A 439 -30.25 -21.10 0.64
N GLU A 440 -31.33 -20.41 0.25
CA GLU A 440 -31.48 -19.83 -1.09
C GLU A 440 -30.56 -18.61 -1.27
N VAL A 441 -30.41 -17.76 -0.25
CA VAL A 441 -29.46 -16.63 -0.27
C VAL A 441 -28.01 -17.11 -0.36
N THR A 442 -27.64 -18.14 0.42
CA THR A 442 -26.33 -18.80 0.31
C THR A 442 -26.14 -19.39 -1.09
N SER A 443 -27.17 -20.03 -1.65
CA SER A 443 -27.11 -20.62 -2.99
C SER A 443 -26.92 -19.56 -4.07
N LEU A 444 -27.58 -18.40 -3.97
CA LEU A 444 -27.37 -17.26 -4.86
C LEU A 444 -25.92 -16.78 -4.82
N ALA A 445 -25.35 -16.57 -3.62
CA ALA A 445 -23.96 -16.13 -3.47
C ALA A 445 -22.95 -17.17 -4.02
N VAL A 446 -23.13 -18.45 -3.71
CA VAL A 446 -22.29 -19.55 -4.22
C VAL A 446 -22.41 -19.70 -5.75
N ASN A 447 -23.59 -19.45 -6.32
CA ASN A 447 -23.78 -19.49 -7.77
C ASN A 447 -23.11 -18.29 -8.47
N LEU A 448 -23.23 -17.08 -7.91
CA LEU A 448 -22.51 -15.89 -8.41
C LEU A 448 -20.98 -16.05 -8.36
N ALA A 449 -20.46 -16.83 -7.41
CA ALA A 449 -19.03 -17.13 -7.28
C ALA A 449 -18.55 -18.37 -8.06
N ARG A 450 -19.42 -19.07 -8.80
CA ARG A 450 -19.09 -20.36 -9.43
C ARG A 450 -18.17 -20.20 -10.63
N GLN A 451 -16.92 -20.61 -10.48
CA GLN A 451 -15.95 -20.71 -11.58
C GLN A 451 -16.20 -21.95 -12.46
N GLY A 452 -15.66 -21.94 -13.69
CA GLY A 452 -15.73 -23.09 -14.61
C GLY A 452 -17.06 -23.27 -15.36
N ALA A 453 -17.97 -22.31 -15.26
CA ALA A 453 -19.25 -22.25 -15.97
C ALA A 453 -19.46 -20.84 -16.56
N PRO A 454 -20.43 -20.64 -17.48
CA PRO A 454 -20.86 -19.29 -17.87
C PRO A 454 -21.30 -18.46 -16.65
N PRO A 455 -21.20 -17.12 -16.67
CA PRO A 455 -21.69 -16.26 -15.58
C PRO A 455 -23.11 -16.62 -15.17
N TYR A 456 -23.36 -16.75 -13.86
CA TYR A 456 -24.67 -17.22 -13.37
C TYR A 456 -25.88 -16.44 -13.92
N PRO A 457 -25.86 -15.10 -14.06
CA PRO A 457 -26.96 -14.35 -14.69
C PRO A 457 -27.30 -14.83 -16.10
N GLU A 458 -26.31 -15.20 -16.92
CA GLU A 458 -26.53 -15.72 -18.28
C GLU A 458 -27.19 -17.10 -18.27
N GLN A 459 -26.97 -17.91 -17.23
CA GLN A 459 -27.63 -19.21 -17.05
C GLN A 459 -29.10 -19.07 -16.64
N VAL A 460 -29.45 -18.01 -15.91
CA VAL A 460 -30.80 -17.79 -15.37
C VAL A 460 -31.62 -16.74 -16.11
N GLN A 461 -31.07 -16.00 -17.07
CA GLN A 461 -31.84 -15.04 -17.85
C GLN A 461 -32.64 -15.72 -18.98
N LYS A 462 -33.96 -15.50 -19.00
CA LYS A 462 -34.90 -15.97 -20.03
C LYS A 462 -35.13 -14.97 -21.17
N GLY A 463 -34.83 -13.69 -20.95
CA GLY A 463 -35.08 -12.61 -21.91
C GLY A 463 -35.17 -11.26 -21.21
N PHE A 464 -35.98 -10.35 -21.76
CA PHE A 464 -36.26 -9.03 -21.20
C PHE A 464 -37.77 -8.76 -21.22
N THR A 465 -38.25 -7.94 -20.29
CA THR A 465 -39.61 -7.39 -20.24
C THR A 465 -39.56 -5.87 -20.06
N THR A 466 -40.59 -5.18 -20.53
CA THR A 466 -40.79 -3.77 -20.19
C THR A 466 -41.31 -3.69 -18.75
N VAL A 467 -40.62 -2.92 -17.92
CA VAL A 467 -41.11 -2.46 -16.61
C VAL A 467 -41.45 -0.98 -16.75
N SER A 468 -42.58 -0.58 -16.18
CA SER A 468 -43.02 0.82 -16.17
C SER A 468 -43.80 1.13 -14.90
N GLY A 469 -43.53 2.28 -14.29
CA GLY A 469 -44.16 2.66 -13.02
C GLY A 469 -43.95 4.13 -12.65
N ASN A 470 -44.64 4.56 -11.59
CA ASN A 470 -44.42 5.84 -10.94
C ASN A 470 -43.69 5.57 -9.61
N TYR A 471 -42.57 6.25 -9.40
CA TYR A 471 -41.70 6.07 -8.25
C TYR A 471 -41.37 7.42 -7.62
N GLU A 472 -40.99 7.37 -6.35
CA GLU A 472 -40.49 8.51 -5.58
C GLU A 472 -39.02 8.28 -5.24
N LEU A 473 -38.16 9.18 -5.72
CA LEU A 473 -36.73 9.20 -5.39
C LEU A 473 -36.51 10.17 -4.23
N ALA A 474 -36.07 9.67 -3.08
CA ALA A 474 -35.76 10.48 -1.92
C ALA A 474 -34.31 11.00 -2.03
N ALA A 475 -34.14 12.31 -2.07
CA ALA A 475 -32.86 12.96 -2.33
C ALA A 475 -32.56 14.09 -1.35
N THR A 476 -31.30 14.49 -1.26
CA THR A 476 -30.84 15.64 -0.49
C THR A 476 -30.05 16.54 -1.41
N TYR A 477 -30.60 17.73 -1.63
CA TYR A 477 -29.97 18.80 -2.38
C TYR A 477 -29.25 19.73 -1.40
N CYS A 478 -28.01 20.10 -1.66
CA CYS A 478 -27.28 21.11 -0.88
C CYS A 478 -26.66 22.14 -1.82
N GLU A 479 -26.67 23.41 -1.38
CA GLU A 479 -26.03 24.54 -2.05
C GLU A 479 -25.25 25.43 -1.07
N PRO A 480 -24.28 26.22 -1.56
CA PRO A 480 -23.56 27.19 -0.73
C PRO A 480 -24.49 28.23 -0.09
N ASP A 481 -24.05 28.84 1.01
CA ASP A 481 -24.84 29.86 1.71
C ASP A 481 -25.15 31.10 0.82
N ALA A 482 -24.30 31.37 -0.18
CA ALA A 482 -24.48 32.43 -1.17
C ALA A 482 -25.54 32.10 -2.27
N GLY A 483 -26.13 30.90 -2.27
CA GLY A 483 -27.04 30.40 -3.30
C GLY A 483 -26.39 29.33 -4.19
N PRO A 484 -27.13 28.81 -5.20
CA PRO A 484 -26.70 27.68 -6.01
C PRO A 484 -25.38 27.91 -6.74
N GLY A 485 -24.52 26.89 -6.73
CA GLY A 485 -23.33 26.81 -7.56
C GLY A 485 -23.65 26.77 -9.06
N LYS A 486 -22.63 26.92 -9.90
CA LYS A 486 -22.81 26.91 -11.38
C LYS A 486 -23.07 25.51 -11.95
N GLU A 487 -22.74 24.48 -11.20
CA GLU A 487 -22.65 23.09 -11.63
C GLU A 487 -23.23 22.18 -10.53
N LEU A 488 -23.94 21.13 -10.92
CA LEU A 488 -24.53 20.17 -9.99
C LEU A 488 -23.76 18.85 -10.02
N GLN A 489 -23.29 18.39 -8.88
CA GLN A 489 -22.76 17.04 -8.71
C GLN A 489 -23.89 16.10 -8.26
N ILE A 490 -24.38 15.24 -9.15
CA ILE A 490 -25.36 14.19 -8.81
C ILE A 490 -24.61 12.95 -8.35
N MET A 491 -24.88 12.51 -7.13
CA MET A 491 -24.10 11.52 -6.39
C MET A 491 -24.89 10.25 -6.12
N THR A 492 -24.43 9.13 -6.69
CA THR A 492 -25.08 7.82 -6.62
C THR A 492 -24.25 6.86 -5.78
N HIS A 493 -24.83 6.35 -4.69
CA HIS A 493 -24.14 5.48 -3.73
C HIS A 493 -24.02 4.03 -4.20
N GLY A 494 -23.20 3.24 -3.50
CA GLY A 494 -22.99 1.81 -3.75
C GLY A 494 -24.09 0.90 -3.18
N ILE A 495 -23.91 -0.41 -3.36
CA ILE A 495 -24.63 -1.44 -2.60
C ILE A 495 -24.17 -1.38 -1.13
N GLY A 496 -25.08 -1.66 -0.18
CA GLY A 496 -24.79 -1.63 1.26
C GLY A 496 -25.05 -0.27 1.93
N PHE A 497 -25.32 0.79 1.16
CA PHE A 497 -25.45 2.17 1.67
C PHE A 497 -26.72 2.85 1.16
N ASP A 498 -27.03 4.02 1.73
CA ASP A 498 -27.98 5.01 1.20
C ASP A 498 -27.25 6.29 0.75
N ARG A 499 -27.97 7.37 0.44
CA ARG A 499 -27.36 8.64 0.01
C ARG A 499 -26.37 9.25 1.03
N SER A 500 -26.47 8.90 2.32
CA SER A 500 -25.59 9.42 3.37
C SER A 500 -24.15 8.95 3.23
N TYR A 501 -23.86 7.99 2.34
CA TYR A 501 -22.49 7.65 1.89
C TYR A 501 -21.65 8.89 1.52
N TRP A 502 -22.29 9.95 0.99
CA TRP A 502 -21.61 11.18 0.53
C TRP A 502 -21.62 12.34 1.55
N ASP A 503 -22.45 12.25 2.60
CA ASP A 503 -22.58 13.24 3.68
C ASP A 503 -22.69 12.52 5.02
N PHE A 504 -21.68 11.69 5.35
CA PHE A 504 -21.85 10.70 6.40
C PHE A 504 -21.73 11.35 7.79
N PRO A 505 -22.75 11.23 8.67
CA PRO A 505 -22.82 12.01 9.91
C PRO A 505 -21.85 11.55 11.02
N TYR A 506 -20.97 10.58 10.74
CA TYR A 506 -20.00 10.11 11.72
C TYR A 506 -18.91 11.16 12.00
N ASN A 507 -18.43 11.22 13.24
CA ASN A 507 -17.42 12.15 13.72
C ASN A 507 -17.67 13.61 13.27
N ASN A 508 -18.87 14.13 13.52
CA ASN A 508 -19.28 15.49 13.12
C ASN A 508 -19.09 15.78 11.61
N TYR A 509 -19.55 14.87 10.75
CA TYR A 509 -19.44 14.97 9.29
C TYR A 509 -18.00 15.04 8.74
N ASN A 510 -17.00 14.55 9.49
CA ASN A 510 -15.62 14.44 9.00
C ASN A 510 -15.52 13.60 7.70
N TYR A 511 -16.46 12.68 7.49
CA TYR A 511 -16.55 11.79 6.33
C TYR A 511 -17.62 12.26 5.33
N SER A 512 -17.70 13.58 5.12
CA SER A 512 -18.63 14.21 4.18
C SER A 512 -17.88 14.83 3.00
N TYR A 513 -18.06 14.23 1.82
CA TYR A 513 -17.66 14.83 0.55
C TYR A 513 -18.53 16.05 0.21
N VAL A 514 -19.83 15.99 0.55
CA VAL A 514 -20.77 17.10 0.38
C VAL A 514 -20.29 18.37 1.12
N ALA A 515 -19.70 18.23 2.31
CA ALA A 515 -19.11 19.36 3.02
C ALA A 515 -18.04 20.05 2.18
N ARG A 516 -17.04 19.30 1.69
CA ARG A 516 -15.93 19.89 0.92
C ARG A 516 -16.39 20.44 -0.43
N ALA A 517 -17.24 19.71 -1.15
CA ALA A 517 -17.78 20.15 -2.43
C ALA A 517 -18.59 21.46 -2.33
N VAL A 518 -19.40 21.62 -1.30
CA VAL A 518 -20.27 22.79 -1.12
C VAL A 518 -19.57 23.93 -0.37
N ASP A 519 -19.02 23.67 0.82
CA ASP A 519 -18.55 24.70 1.74
C ASP A 519 -17.13 25.21 1.42
N GLU A 520 -16.27 24.39 0.77
CA GLU A 520 -14.92 24.81 0.35
C GLU A 520 -14.85 25.17 -1.14
N HIS A 521 -15.54 24.43 -2.01
CA HIS A 521 -15.43 24.58 -3.47
C HIS A 521 -16.64 25.26 -4.16
N GLY A 522 -17.75 25.48 -3.45
CA GLY A 522 -18.90 26.23 -3.98
C GLY A 522 -19.73 25.51 -5.03
N TYR A 523 -19.63 24.18 -5.14
CA TYR A 523 -20.52 23.37 -5.97
C TYR A 523 -21.90 23.22 -5.35
N SER A 524 -22.91 22.92 -6.18
CA SER A 524 -24.16 22.34 -5.68
C SER A 524 -24.09 20.82 -5.76
N THR A 525 -24.76 20.14 -4.83
CA THR A 525 -24.75 18.66 -4.74
C THR A 525 -26.16 18.09 -4.64
N LEU A 526 -26.39 16.94 -5.26
CA LEU A 526 -27.63 16.16 -5.13
C LEU A 526 -27.28 14.69 -4.85
N THR A 527 -27.39 14.28 -3.58
CA THR A 527 -27.31 12.86 -3.20
C THR A 527 -28.71 12.26 -3.26
N TRP A 528 -28.85 11.00 -3.69
CA TRP A 528 -30.16 10.35 -3.79
C TRP A 528 -30.12 8.90 -3.34
N ASP A 529 -31.17 8.46 -2.64
CA ASP A 529 -31.38 7.05 -2.35
C ASP A 529 -31.84 6.38 -3.64
N ARG A 530 -31.14 5.33 -4.05
CA ARG A 530 -31.52 4.54 -5.22
C ARG A 530 -32.85 3.81 -5.01
N LEU A 531 -33.44 3.24 -6.06
CA LEU A 531 -34.66 2.45 -5.93
C LEU A 531 -34.42 1.17 -5.11
N GLY A 532 -35.46 0.69 -4.42
CA GLY A 532 -35.35 -0.49 -3.57
C GLY A 532 -34.57 -0.29 -2.27
N VAL A 533 -34.07 0.90 -1.95
CA VAL A 533 -33.25 1.20 -0.76
C VAL A 533 -33.59 2.56 -0.13
N GLY A 534 -33.08 2.82 1.08
CA GLY A 534 -33.24 4.11 1.79
C GLY A 534 -34.69 4.52 1.98
N ALA A 535 -35.01 5.79 1.72
CA ALA A 535 -36.37 6.34 1.74
C ALA A 535 -37.08 6.33 0.36
N SER A 536 -36.40 5.92 -0.72
CA SER A 536 -37.00 5.81 -2.06
C SER A 536 -38.00 4.65 -2.17
N SER A 537 -38.81 4.66 -3.24
CA SER A 537 -39.75 3.58 -3.56
C SER A 537 -39.08 2.21 -3.64
N LYS A 538 -39.79 1.18 -3.17
CA LYS A 538 -39.33 -0.22 -3.13
C LYS A 538 -40.29 -1.07 -3.96
N GLY A 539 -39.73 -1.94 -4.79
CA GLY A 539 -40.47 -2.82 -5.71
C GLY A 539 -40.02 -4.28 -5.62
N ASP A 540 -40.43 -5.10 -6.58
CA ASP A 540 -40.04 -6.51 -6.67
C ASP A 540 -38.51 -6.68 -6.74
N PRO A 541 -37.91 -7.49 -5.84
CA PRO A 541 -36.46 -7.58 -5.67
C PRO A 541 -35.70 -8.34 -6.76
N LEU A 542 -36.36 -8.87 -7.80
CA LEU A 542 -35.71 -9.71 -8.80
C LEU A 542 -35.90 -9.22 -10.24
N ASN A 543 -37.12 -8.83 -10.61
CA ASN A 543 -37.52 -8.49 -11.97
C ASN A 543 -37.86 -7.00 -12.13
N GLU A 544 -38.16 -6.26 -11.05
CA GLU A 544 -38.43 -4.81 -11.09
C GLU A 544 -37.20 -3.98 -10.67
N ILE A 545 -36.66 -4.21 -9.48
CA ILE A 545 -35.49 -3.46 -8.99
C ILE A 545 -34.22 -4.08 -9.57
N GLN A 546 -33.71 -3.46 -10.63
CA GLN A 546 -32.53 -3.85 -11.40
C GLN A 546 -31.75 -2.62 -11.89
N VAL A 547 -30.50 -2.80 -12.30
CA VAL A 547 -29.64 -1.70 -12.80
C VAL A 547 -30.28 -0.91 -13.96
N TYR A 548 -31.09 -1.55 -14.80
CA TYR A 548 -31.76 -0.89 -15.92
C TYR A 548 -32.82 0.13 -15.48
N LEU A 549 -33.54 -0.14 -14.38
CA LEU A 549 -34.50 0.80 -13.80
C LEU A 549 -33.76 1.92 -13.05
N GLU A 550 -32.60 1.64 -12.45
CA GLU A 550 -31.74 2.64 -11.80
C GLU A 550 -31.11 3.63 -12.79
N ILE A 551 -30.69 3.15 -13.97
CA ILE A 551 -30.22 4.01 -15.06
C ILE A 551 -31.36 4.93 -15.53
N ALA A 552 -32.58 4.41 -15.63
CA ALA A 552 -33.76 5.21 -15.94
C ALA A 552 -34.07 6.24 -14.83
N ALA A 553 -33.91 5.87 -13.55
CA ALA A 553 -34.09 6.75 -12.40
C ALA A 553 -33.07 7.90 -12.41
N LEU A 554 -31.78 7.61 -12.56
CA LEU A 554 -30.72 8.62 -12.65
C LEU A 554 -30.91 9.52 -13.88
N LYS A 555 -31.34 8.95 -15.03
CA LYS A 555 -31.71 9.72 -16.23
C LYS A 555 -32.84 10.71 -15.92
N ALA A 556 -33.94 10.26 -15.32
CA ALA A 556 -35.08 11.11 -14.97
C ALA A 556 -34.69 12.22 -13.98
N LEU A 557 -33.90 11.89 -12.95
CA LEU A 557 -33.38 12.85 -11.97
C LEU A 557 -32.49 13.92 -12.64
N THR A 558 -31.63 13.50 -13.59
CA THR A 558 -30.74 14.39 -14.34
C THR A 558 -31.49 15.30 -15.31
N THR A 559 -32.47 14.78 -16.04
CA THR A 559 -33.36 15.58 -16.89
C THR A 559 -34.05 16.66 -16.07
N LYS A 560 -34.62 16.30 -14.90
CA LYS A 560 -35.24 17.27 -14.00
C LYS A 560 -34.28 18.35 -13.49
N ALA A 561 -33.01 18.00 -13.24
CA ALA A 561 -31.98 18.97 -12.86
C ALA A 561 -31.70 20.01 -13.96
N ARG A 562 -31.66 19.56 -15.22
CA ARG A 562 -31.43 20.43 -16.40
C ARG A 562 -32.64 21.31 -16.74
N GLU A 563 -33.85 20.78 -16.55
CA GLU A 563 -35.10 21.53 -16.71
C GLU A 563 -35.37 22.54 -15.58
N GLY A 564 -34.85 22.27 -14.36
CA GLY A 564 -35.24 22.98 -13.14
C GLY A 564 -36.50 22.41 -12.46
N SER A 565 -36.95 21.23 -12.88
CA SER A 565 -38.17 20.55 -12.41
C SER A 565 -37.92 19.59 -11.21
N LEU A 566 -36.80 19.77 -10.49
CA LEU A 566 -36.47 19.13 -9.20
C LEU A 566 -37.23 19.72 -8.00
N GLY A 567 -37.76 20.94 -8.11
CA GLY A 567 -38.42 21.64 -6.99
C GLY A 567 -37.49 22.48 -6.10
N VAL A 568 -36.19 22.56 -6.41
CA VAL A 568 -35.17 23.31 -5.64
C VAL A 568 -34.97 24.76 -6.11
N GLY A 569 -35.85 25.30 -6.95
CA GLY A 569 -35.85 26.71 -7.37
C GLY A 569 -34.81 27.12 -8.43
N CYS A 570 -33.85 26.25 -8.76
CA CYS A 570 -32.81 26.49 -9.77
C CYS A 570 -32.75 25.38 -10.84
N LYS A 571 -31.97 25.61 -11.91
CA LYS A 571 -31.70 24.64 -12.99
C LYS A 571 -30.21 24.63 -13.34
N TYR A 572 -29.72 23.50 -13.84
CA TYR A 572 -28.29 23.29 -14.08
C TYR A 572 -27.97 23.01 -15.55
N SER A 573 -27.16 23.87 -16.17
CA SER A 573 -26.64 23.64 -17.52
C SER A 573 -25.43 22.70 -17.54
N LYS A 574 -24.66 22.65 -16.45
CA LYS A 574 -23.58 21.69 -16.22
C LYS A 574 -23.98 20.69 -15.14
N VAL A 575 -23.87 19.39 -15.41
CA VAL A 575 -24.12 18.31 -14.46
C VAL A 575 -22.99 17.29 -14.51
N VAL A 576 -22.43 16.98 -13.34
CA VAL A 576 -21.37 15.98 -13.13
C VAL A 576 -21.99 14.77 -12.43
N HIS A 577 -21.67 13.56 -12.89
CA HIS A 577 -22.14 12.33 -12.24
C HIS A 577 -21.01 11.68 -11.43
N LEU A 578 -21.19 11.64 -10.12
CA LEU A 578 -20.32 10.96 -9.17
C LEU A 578 -20.95 9.62 -8.78
N GLY A 579 -20.25 8.54 -9.07
CA GLY A 579 -20.64 7.19 -8.67
C GLY A 579 -19.77 6.65 -7.54
N HIS A 580 -20.35 5.78 -6.72
CA HIS A 580 -19.60 4.83 -5.90
C HIS A 580 -20.02 3.39 -6.16
N SER A 581 -19.06 2.51 -6.51
CA SER A 581 -19.28 1.08 -6.75
C SER A 581 -20.44 0.81 -7.73
N PHE A 582 -21.58 0.30 -7.26
CA PHE A 582 -22.77 0.13 -8.11
C PHE A 582 -23.32 1.47 -8.64
N GLY A 583 -23.23 2.56 -7.89
CA GLY A 583 -23.50 3.90 -8.39
C GLY A 583 -22.53 4.37 -9.48
N SER A 584 -21.31 3.84 -9.51
CA SER A 584 -20.38 4.02 -10.64
C SER A 584 -20.82 3.23 -11.86
N VAL A 585 -21.34 2.00 -11.69
CA VAL A 585 -21.94 1.22 -12.80
C VAL A 585 -23.13 1.97 -13.43
N ILE A 586 -24.02 2.54 -12.60
CA ILE A 586 -25.18 3.30 -13.06
C ILE A 586 -24.74 4.59 -13.78
N SER A 587 -23.81 5.35 -13.19
CA SER A 587 -23.28 6.61 -13.79
C SER A 587 -22.52 6.36 -15.09
N TYR A 588 -21.74 5.28 -15.17
CA TYR A 588 -21.04 4.82 -16.37
C TYR A 588 -22.01 4.51 -17.51
N ALA A 589 -23.09 3.77 -17.21
CA ALA A 589 -24.10 3.42 -18.18
C ALA A 589 -24.90 4.64 -18.66
N LEU A 590 -25.26 5.57 -17.76
CA LEU A 590 -25.92 6.82 -18.15
C LEU A 590 -25.06 7.64 -19.11
N ALA A 591 -23.78 7.81 -18.82
CA ALA A 591 -22.85 8.55 -19.68
C ALA A 591 -22.71 7.92 -21.09
N ASN A 592 -22.91 6.60 -21.21
CA ASN A 592 -22.90 5.88 -22.48
C ASN A 592 -24.24 5.95 -23.24
N GLU A 593 -25.35 5.78 -22.52
CA GLU A 593 -26.70 5.64 -23.09
C GLU A 593 -27.43 6.98 -23.23
N SER A 594 -26.90 8.06 -22.63
CA SER A 594 -27.40 9.45 -22.72
C SER A 594 -26.27 10.46 -22.46
N PRO A 595 -25.22 10.48 -23.30
CA PRO A 595 -24.04 11.33 -23.12
C PRO A 595 -24.37 12.83 -23.03
N GLU A 596 -25.45 13.27 -23.68
CA GLU A 596 -25.95 14.66 -23.65
C GLU A 596 -26.38 15.15 -22.26
N LEU A 597 -26.56 14.23 -21.31
CA LEU A 597 -26.97 14.53 -19.94
C LEU A 597 -25.79 14.68 -18.97
N THR A 598 -24.55 14.42 -19.38
CA THR A 598 -23.36 14.32 -18.51
C THR A 598 -22.23 15.23 -19.00
N ASP A 599 -21.81 16.24 -18.23
CA ASP A 599 -20.69 17.14 -18.59
C ASP A 599 -19.32 16.59 -18.15
N ALA A 600 -19.29 15.81 -17.07
CA ALA A 600 -18.14 14.99 -16.66
C ALA A 600 -18.61 13.81 -15.79
N VAL A 601 -17.83 12.73 -15.72
CA VAL A 601 -18.15 11.55 -14.91
C VAL A 601 -16.97 11.10 -14.03
N VAL A 602 -17.26 10.80 -12.77
CA VAL A 602 -16.29 10.39 -11.75
C VAL A 602 -16.76 9.06 -11.15
N LEU A 603 -15.93 8.03 -11.27
CA LEU A 603 -16.28 6.65 -10.92
C LEU A 603 -15.41 6.17 -9.76
N THR A 604 -15.94 6.21 -8.54
CA THR A 604 -15.21 5.73 -7.35
C THR A 604 -15.49 4.25 -7.10
N GLY A 605 -14.50 3.50 -6.62
CA GLY A 605 -14.61 2.05 -6.38
C GLY A 605 -15.03 1.28 -7.64
N PHE A 606 -14.38 1.53 -8.78
CA PHE A 606 -14.81 1.02 -10.08
C PHE A 606 -13.63 0.56 -10.95
N SER A 607 -13.83 -0.53 -11.69
CA SER A 607 -13.03 -0.96 -12.85
C SER A 607 -13.81 -2.00 -13.63
N GLN A 608 -13.41 -2.27 -14.88
CA GLN A 608 -14.00 -3.33 -15.70
C GLN A 608 -13.50 -4.76 -15.36
N ALA A 609 -12.78 -4.97 -14.25
CA ALA A 609 -12.40 -6.31 -13.78
C ALA A 609 -13.56 -7.03 -13.07
N THR A 610 -14.52 -7.58 -13.81
CA THR A 610 -15.76 -8.19 -13.26
C THR A 610 -15.56 -9.38 -12.30
N ALA A 611 -14.34 -9.91 -12.16
CA ALA A 611 -14.02 -11.04 -11.29
C ALA A 611 -14.30 -10.82 -9.80
N TYR A 612 -14.39 -9.57 -9.31
CA TYR A 612 -14.72 -9.29 -7.91
C TYR A 612 -16.16 -9.67 -7.52
N LEU A 613 -17.09 -9.81 -8.47
CA LEU A 613 -18.52 -9.99 -8.16
C LEU A 613 -18.82 -11.25 -7.35
N GLY A 614 -18.13 -12.36 -7.63
CA GLY A 614 -18.24 -13.59 -6.86
C GLY A 614 -17.67 -13.46 -5.44
N LEU A 615 -16.52 -12.80 -5.30
CA LEU A 615 -15.90 -12.53 -4.00
C LEU A 615 -16.77 -11.60 -3.16
N PHE A 616 -17.36 -10.58 -3.78
CA PHE A 616 -18.31 -9.66 -3.13
C PHE A 616 -19.57 -10.40 -2.62
N ALA A 617 -20.17 -11.25 -3.45
CA ALA A 617 -21.38 -11.97 -3.10
C ALA A 617 -21.19 -12.94 -1.92
N VAL A 618 -20.05 -13.66 -1.88
CA VAL A 618 -19.70 -14.56 -0.78
C VAL A 618 -19.20 -13.78 0.44
N GLY A 619 -18.31 -12.81 0.24
CA GLY A 619 -17.72 -11.99 1.29
C GLY A 619 -18.73 -11.14 2.07
N SER A 620 -19.84 -10.76 1.44
CA SER A 620 -20.98 -10.09 2.11
C SER A 620 -21.64 -10.94 3.19
N ASN A 621 -21.49 -12.27 3.14
CA ASN A 621 -22.15 -13.23 4.01
C ASN A 621 -23.65 -12.94 4.15
N PHE A 622 -24.33 -12.81 3.00
CA PHE A 622 -25.72 -12.34 2.92
C PHE A 622 -26.71 -13.26 3.63
N ILE A 623 -27.73 -12.67 4.21
CA ILE A 623 -28.91 -13.32 4.80
C ILE A 623 -30.20 -12.70 4.24
N PRO A 624 -31.35 -13.40 4.29
CA PRO A 624 -32.64 -12.83 3.89
C PRO A 624 -32.95 -11.58 4.71
N ILE A 625 -33.57 -10.58 4.09
CA ILE A 625 -33.90 -9.32 4.78
C ILE A 625 -34.77 -9.52 6.04
N THR A 626 -35.59 -10.57 6.04
CA THR A 626 -36.43 -11.01 7.16
C THR A 626 -35.66 -11.51 8.38
N ALA A 627 -34.35 -11.76 8.25
CA ALA A 627 -33.44 -12.09 9.34
C ALA A 627 -32.60 -10.89 9.83
N THR A 628 -32.94 -9.67 9.40
CA THR A 628 -32.22 -8.43 9.75
C THR A 628 -33.11 -7.45 10.53
N PRO A 629 -32.54 -6.41 11.19
CA PRO A 629 -33.30 -5.28 11.76
C PRO A 629 -34.10 -4.43 10.74
N LEU A 630 -34.06 -4.77 9.45
CA LEU A 630 -34.76 -4.07 8.37
C LEU A 630 -35.97 -4.85 7.84
N ALA A 631 -36.30 -6.01 8.41
CA ALA A 631 -37.39 -6.90 7.96
C ALA A 631 -38.72 -6.16 7.70
N ASP A 632 -39.15 -5.27 8.59
CA ASP A 632 -40.42 -4.54 8.48
C ASP A 632 -40.40 -3.36 7.47
N LYS A 633 -39.22 -3.04 6.89
CA LYS A 633 -39.02 -1.87 6.01
C LYS A 633 -38.91 -2.24 4.53
N TYR A 634 -38.85 -3.52 4.20
CA TYR A 634 -38.53 -4.03 2.87
C TYR A 634 -39.39 -5.25 2.50
N PRO A 635 -39.75 -5.43 1.21
CA PRO A 635 -40.36 -6.67 0.75
C PRO A 635 -39.49 -7.90 1.06
N ALA A 636 -40.10 -9.06 1.24
CA ALA A 636 -39.35 -10.32 1.29
C ALA A 636 -38.65 -10.58 -0.07
N GLY A 637 -37.47 -11.21 -0.04
CA GLY A 637 -36.65 -11.47 -1.23
C GLY A 637 -35.47 -10.51 -1.45
N TYR A 638 -35.43 -9.37 -0.73
CA TYR A 638 -34.18 -8.60 -0.57
C TYR A 638 -33.19 -9.38 0.33
N VAL A 639 -31.90 -9.07 0.20
CA VAL A 639 -30.85 -9.64 1.05
C VAL A 639 -30.05 -8.54 1.75
N GLY A 640 -29.59 -8.81 2.97
CA GLY A 640 -28.79 -7.91 3.80
C GLY A 640 -27.56 -8.62 4.36
N VAL A 641 -26.59 -7.86 4.86
CA VAL A 641 -25.38 -8.41 5.48
C VAL A 641 -25.66 -8.94 6.90
N SER A 642 -24.98 -10.00 7.30
CA SER A 642 -25.20 -10.68 8.60
C SER A 642 -24.37 -10.14 9.77
N SER A 643 -23.31 -9.37 9.50
CA SER A 643 -22.35 -8.89 10.49
C SER A 643 -21.44 -7.81 9.93
N THR A 644 -20.75 -7.07 10.80
CA THR A 644 -19.67 -6.14 10.44
C THR A 644 -18.55 -6.80 9.63
N VAL A 645 -18.25 -8.08 9.86
CA VAL A 645 -17.27 -8.85 9.07
C VAL A 645 -17.61 -8.81 7.56
N GLY A 646 -18.90 -8.97 7.20
CA GLY A 646 -19.34 -8.92 5.82
C GLY A 646 -19.28 -7.53 5.18
N ILE A 647 -19.29 -6.46 5.98
CA ILE A 647 -19.00 -5.10 5.51
C ILE A 647 -17.49 -4.89 5.41
N GLN A 648 -16.71 -5.34 6.39
CA GLN A 648 -15.26 -5.15 6.42
C GLN A 648 -14.59 -5.79 5.20
N ILE A 649 -14.88 -7.06 4.91
CA ILE A 649 -14.35 -7.82 3.76
C ILE A 649 -14.54 -7.06 2.44
N ASN A 650 -15.67 -6.37 2.28
CA ASN A 650 -16.04 -5.71 1.03
C ASN A 650 -15.59 -4.26 0.92
N PHE A 651 -15.49 -3.54 2.04
CA PHE A 651 -15.39 -2.07 2.02
C PHE A 651 -14.19 -1.49 2.78
N PHE A 652 -13.62 -2.19 3.77
CA PHE A 652 -12.65 -1.59 4.70
C PHE A 652 -11.29 -2.30 4.67
N ALA A 653 -10.22 -1.52 4.49
CA ALA A 653 -8.84 -2.02 4.53
C ALA A 653 -8.26 -1.91 5.95
N GLU A 654 -7.47 -2.90 6.36
CA GLU A 654 -6.85 -2.92 7.69
C GLU A 654 -5.94 -1.70 7.92
N GLY A 655 -6.12 -1.02 9.05
CA GLY A 655 -5.34 0.16 9.45
C GLY A 655 -5.81 1.49 8.87
N ASP A 656 -6.69 1.50 7.86
CA ASP A 656 -7.22 2.73 7.24
C ASP A 656 -8.61 3.13 7.75
N PHE A 657 -9.09 2.72 8.92
CA PHE A 657 -10.39 3.20 9.46
C PHE A 657 -10.46 3.25 10.99
N ASP A 658 -11.42 4.03 11.50
CA ASP A 658 -11.84 3.99 12.90
C ASP A 658 -12.75 2.77 13.10
N PRO A 659 -12.43 1.79 13.96
CA PRO A 659 -13.27 0.60 14.16
C PRO A 659 -14.74 0.89 14.47
N LYS A 660 -15.06 2.06 15.06
CA LYS A 660 -16.46 2.46 15.31
C LYS A 660 -17.22 2.83 14.03
N ILE A 661 -16.55 3.31 12.98
CA ILE A 661 -17.22 3.64 11.72
C ILE A 661 -17.74 2.37 11.01
N LEU A 662 -17.10 1.22 11.24
CA LEU A 662 -17.54 -0.07 10.73
C LEU A 662 -18.86 -0.53 11.40
N GLU A 663 -18.96 -0.39 12.72
CA GLU A 663 -20.22 -0.65 13.46
C GLU A 663 -21.33 0.30 12.98
N VAL A 664 -21.05 1.60 12.87
CA VAL A 664 -22.03 2.60 12.40
C VAL A 664 -22.41 2.39 10.92
N ALA A 665 -21.51 1.89 10.09
CA ALA A 665 -21.82 1.48 8.71
C ALA A 665 -22.68 0.21 8.64
N TYR A 666 -22.58 -0.69 9.62
CA TYR A 666 -23.46 -1.86 9.77
C TYR A 666 -24.85 -1.48 10.28
N GLU A 667 -24.94 -0.64 11.32
CA GLU A 667 -26.22 -0.12 11.84
C GLU A 667 -27.01 0.68 10.79
N LYS A 668 -26.32 1.39 9.90
CA LYS A 668 -26.90 2.18 8.80
C LYS A 668 -26.98 1.43 7.47
N GLY A 669 -26.49 0.18 7.42
CA GLY A 669 -26.38 -0.59 6.20
C GLY A 669 -27.72 -0.77 5.49
N GLN A 670 -27.72 -0.68 4.16
CA GLN A 670 -28.91 -0.91 3.34
C GLN A 670 -28.83 -2.27 2.62
N PRO A 671 -29.99 -2.87 2.28
CA PRO A 671 -30.02 -4.15 1.59
C PRO A 671 -29.69 -4.01 0.11
N VAL A 672 -29.76 -5.15 -0.59
CA VAL A 672 -29.66 -5.24 -2.05
C VAL A 672 -30.70 -6.20 -2.59
N SER A 673 -31.18 -5.93 -3.79
CA SER A 673 -32.02 -6.80 -4.59
C SER A 673 -31.15 -7.83 -5.32
N PRO A 674 -31.55 -9.12 -5.33
CA PRO A 674 -31.02 -10.12 -6.27
C PRO A 674 -31.05 -9.66 -7.74
N GLY A 675 -32.03 -8.87 -8.16
CA GLY A 675 -32.11 -8.28 -9.49
C GLY A 675 -30.92 -7.35 -9.79
N GLU A 676 -30.48 -6.54 -8.83
CA GLU A 676 -29.25 -5.74 -8.94
C GLU A 676 -28.02 -6.64 -9.01
N LEU A 677 -27.89 -7.60 -8.08
CA LEU A 677 -26.78 -8.56 -8.01
C LEU A 677 -26.60 -9.38 -9.29
N LEU A 678 -27.69 -9.69 -9.99
CA LEU A 678 -27.66 -10.41 -11.26
C LEU A 678 -27.39 -9.49 -12.46
N THR A 679 -27.75 -8.20 -12.40
CA THR A 679 -27.68 -7.31 -13.57
C THR A 679 -26.47 -6.40 -13.63
N LEU A 680 -25.80 -6.07 -12.52
CA LEU A 680 -24.74 -5.04 -12.51
C LEU A 680 -23.52 -5.31 -13.42
N GLY A 681 -23.20 -6.57 -13.70
CA GLY A 681 -22.07 -6.91 -14.57
C GLY A 681 -22.27 -6.50 -16.04
N ALA A 682 -23.52 -6.56 -16.53
CA ALA A 682 -23.84 -6.35 -17.94
C ALA A 682 -23.57 -4.90 -18.45
N PRO A 683 -24.01 -3.82 -17.77
CA PRO A 683 -23.65 -2.47 -18.18
C PRO A 683 -22.16 -2.16 -17.99
N ALA A 684 -21.53 -2.64 -16.91
CA ALA A 684 -20.12 -2.36 -16.61
C ALA A 684 -19.16 -2.88 -17.71
N GLY A 685 -19.49 -4.02 -18.34
CA GLY A 685 -18.68 -4.63 -19.41
C GLY A 685 -18.88 -4.06 -20.82
N LYS A 686 -19.82 -3.11 -21.04
CA LYS A 686 -19.99 -2.45 -22.34
C LYS A 686 -18.83 -1.49 -22.61
N ASN A 687 -18.41 -1.33 -23.87
CA ASN A 687 -17.59 -0.16 -24.27
C ASN A 687 -18.41 1.13 -24.10
N ASN A 688 -17.74 2.23 -23.71
CA ASN A 688 -18.35 3.52 -23.49
C ASN A 688 -17.98 4.50 -24.62
N THR A 689 -18.98 5.10 -25.26
CA THR A 689 -18.80 6.10 -26.33
C THR A 689 -18.83 7.55 -25.82
N TYR A 690 -18.90 7.74 -24.50
CA TYR A 690 -18.85 9.06 -23.87
C TYR A 690 -17.57 9.84 -24.22
N THR A 691 -17.74 11.13 -24.55
CA THR A 691 -16.67 12.02 -25.04
C THR A 691 -16.19 13.06 -24.03
N GLY A 692 -16.90 13.26 -22.92
CA GLY A 692 -16.49 14.22 -21.88
C GLY A 692 -15.33 13.74 -21.00
N PRO A 693 -14.96 14.50 -19.97
CA PRO A 693 -13.96 14.11 -18.99
C PRO A 693 -14.41 12.93 -18.13
N VAL A 694 -13.50 11.98 -17.94
CA VAL A 694 -13.67 10.78 -17.12
C VAL A 694 -12.58 10.72 -16.06
N GLN A 695 -12.96 10.41 -14.82
CA GLN A 695 -12.02 9.98 -13.77
C GLN A 695 -12.47 8.65 -13.17
N ILE A 696 -11.50 7.80 -12.82
CA ILE A 696 -11.72 6.62 -11.97
C ILE A 696 -10.84 6.74 -10.71
N VAL A 697 -11.42 6.47 -9.54
CA VAL A 697 -10.72 6.47 -8.24
C VAL A 697 -10.95 5.12 -7.55
N THR A 698 -9.89 4.45 -7.08
CA THR A 698 -10.01 3.13 -6.42
C THR A 698 -9.07 2.95 -5.24
N GLY A 699 -9.43 2.09 -4.29
CA GLY A 699 -8.54 1.63 -3.22
C GLY A 699 -7.46 0.66 -3.71
N CYS A 700 -6.43 0.43 -2.90
CA CYS A 700 -5.20 -0.26 -3.28
C CYS A 700 -5.11 -1.70 -2.75
N SER A 701 -6.02 -2.57 -3.18
CA SER A 701 -6.06 -4.00 -2.78
C SER A 701 -5.28 -4.95 -3.71
N VAL A 702 -4.28 -4.45 -4.45
CA VAL A 702 -3.62 -5.16 -5.57
C VAL A 702 -2.10 -4.93 -5.55
N ASP A 703 -1.29 -5.94 -5.93
CA ASP A 703 0.18 -5.80 -6.02
C ASP A 703 0.55 -4.70 -7.05
N PRO A 704 1.26 -3.63 -6.65
CA PRO A 704 1.67 -2.54 -7.55
C PRO A 704 2.68 -2.95 -8.65
N LYS A 705 3.07 -4.23 -8.73
CA LYS A 705 3.85 -4.80 -9.84
C LYS A 705 2.98 -5.36 -10.97
N LEU A 706 1.67 -5.53 -10.76
CA LEU A 706 0.72 -5.90 -11.80
C LEU A 706 0.28 -4.65 -12.59
N PRO A 707 -0.20 -4.79 -13.84
CA PRO A 707 -0.92 -3.72 -14.52
C PRO A 707 -2.08 -3.24 -13.65
N SER A 708 -2.32 -1.93 -13.59
CA SER A 708 -3.37 -1.39 -12.72
C SER A 708 -4.75 -1.88 -13.16
N LEU A 709 -5.65 -2.10 -12.20
CA LEU A 709 -7.08 -2.29 -12.52
C LEU A 709 -7.66 -1.07 -13.28
N LEU A 710 -7.00 0.08 -13.21
CA LEU A 710 -7.36 1.28 -13.97
C LEU A 710 -6.80 1.27 -15.41
N ASP A 711 -5.72 0.53 -15.69
CA ASP A 711 -5.15 0.41 -17.04
C ASP A 711 -6.08 -0.37 -17.97
N ILE A 712 -6.64 -1.49 -17.48
CA ILE A 712 -7.66 -2.25 -18.22
C ILE A 712 -8.95 -1.45 -18.42
N SER A 713 -9.18 -0.41 -17.62
CA SER A 713 -10.38 0.42 -17.69
C SER A 713 -10.27 1.46 -18.82
N ARG A 714 -9.05 1.93 -19.13
CA ARG A 714 -8.77 2.93 -20.19
C ARG A 714 -9.29 2.51 -21.58
N GLN A 715 -9.24 1.22 -21.92
CA GLN A 715 -9.69 0.70 -23.22
C GLN A 715 -11.20 0.81 -23.45
N PHE A 716 -11.99 1.01 -22.39
CA PHE A 716 -13.44 1.16 -22.49
C PHE A 716 -13.87 2.62 -22.72
N PHE A 717 -12.96 3.60 -22.57
CA PHE A 717 -13.22 5.04 -22.70
C PHE A 717 -12.38 5.67 -23.82
N THR A 718 -12.26 5.00 -24.97
CA THR A 718 -11.41 5.43 -26.10
C THR A 718 -11.80 6.75 -26.74
N GLN A 719 -12.99 7.28 -26.44
CA GLN A 719 -13.50 8.55 -26.95
C GLN A 719 -13.48 9.69 -25.92
N ALA A 720 -13.15 9.42 -24.66
CA ALA A 720 -13.14 10.42 -23.60
C ALA A 720 -12.05 11.48 -23.85
N SER A 721 -12.45 12.75 -23.91
CA SER A 721 -11.55 13.90 -24.11
C SER A 721 -10.47 14.03 -23.03
N ARG A 722 -10.75 13.51 -21.83
CA ARG A 722 -9.80 13.37 -20.72
C ARG A 722 -10.11 12.07 -19.97
N PHE A 723 -9.08 11.28 -19.65
CA PHE A 723 -9.22 10.06 -18.83
C PHE A 723 -8.14 10.05 -17.73
N ASN A 724 -8.57 10.32 -16.49
CA ASN A 724 -7.73 10.36 -15.29
C ASN A 724 -7.97 9.14 -14.39
N THR A 725 -6.95 8.74 -13.61
CA THR A 725 -6.94 7.49 -12.85
C THR A 725 -6.16 7.66 -11.54
N THR A 726 -6.84 7.53 -10.40
CA THR A 726 -6.24 7.65 -9.07
C THR A 726 -6.36 6.34 -8.29
N VAL A 727 -5.24 5.83 -7.77
CA VAL A 727 -5.23 4.74 -6.78
C VAL A 727 -4.93 5.37 -5.42
N VAL A 728 -5.83 5.22 -4.46
CA VAL A 728 -5.70 5.75 -3.10
C VAL A 728 -4.91 4.73 -2.26
N PRO A 729 -3.68 5.05 -1.79
CA PRO A 729 -2.83 4.08 -1.11
C PRO A 729 -3.42 3.63 0.23
N GLY A 730 -3.41 2.32 0.50
CA GLY A 730 -3.94 1.73 1.73
C GLY A 730 -5.46 1.71 1.85
N ALA A 731 -6.19 2.41 0.98
CA ALA A 731 -7.65 2.51 1.07
C ALA A 731 -8.36 1.22 0.68
N GLY A 732 -9.47 0.95 1.38
CA GLY A 732 -10.44 -0.07 1.00
C GLY A 732 -11.31 0.37 -0.18
N HIS A 733 -12.32 -0.44 -0.51
CA HIS A 733 -13.28 -0.10 -1.56
C HIS A 733 -14.23 1.01 -1.13
N GLY A 734 -14.61 1.07 0.15
CA GLY A 734 -15.45 2.11 0.77
C GLY A 734 -14.70 3.43 0.99
N LEU A 735 -14.28 4.06 -0.10
CA LEU A 735 -13.37 5.22 -0.16
C LEU A 735 -13.79 6.45 0.67
N ASN A 736 -15.06 6.55 1.07
CA ASN A 736 -15.56 7.64 1.92
C ASN A 736 -15.44 7.36 3.42
N PHE A 737 -15.11 6.14 3.85
CA PHE A 737 -15.06 5.74 5.27
C PHE A 737 -13.65 5.48 5.82
N GLY A 738 -12.64 5.47 4.95
CA GLY A 738 -11.25 5.30 5.37
C GLY A 738 -10.60 6.60 5.86
N TYR A 739 -9.51 6.56 6.63
CA TYR A 739 -8.74 7.77 6.98
C TYR A 739 -8.20 8.47 5.72
N SER A 740 -7.92 7.68 4.68
CA SER A 740 -7.55 8.11 3.33
C SER A 740 -8.63 8.90 2.56
N HIS A 741 -9.86 9.05 3.06
CA HIS A 741 -10.97 9.73 2.35
C HIS A 741 -10.62 11.13 1.83
N THR A 742 -9.76 11.88 2.53
CA THR A 742 -9.32 13.21 2.06
C THR A 742 -8.64 13.12 0.69
N VAL A 743 -7.78 12.12 0.47
CA VAL A 743 -7.10 11.87 -0.80
C VAL A 743 -8.10 11.49 -1.91
N THR A 744 -9.16 10.76 -1.58
CA THR A 744 -10.30 10.52 -2.49
C THR A 744 -10.95 11.85 -2.87
N TYR A 745 -11.24 12.71 -1.89
CA TYR A 745 -11.99 13.95 -2.11
C TYR A 745 -11.17 14.98 -2.89
N ASP A 746 -9.88 15.18 -2.52
CA ASP A 746 -8.94 16.06 -3.21
C ASP A 746 -8.79 15.63 -4.68
N ALA A 747 -8.55 14.35 -4.95
CA ALA A 747 -8.40 13.85 -6.32
C ALA A 747 -9.62 14.12 -7.21
N ILE A 748 -10.83 14.10 -6.64
CA ILE A 748 -12.08 14.40 -7.36
C ILE A 748 -12.20 15.91 -7.59
N LEU A 749 -12.00 16.72 -6.55
CA LEU A 749 -12.19 18.17 -6.60
C LEU A 749 -11.14 18.86 -7.48
N GLU A 750 -9.88 18.38 -7.46
CA GLU A 750 -8.83 18.77 -8.40
C GLU A 750 -9.25 18.50 -9.85
N PHE A 751 -9.64 17.25 -10.16
CA PHE A 751 -10.07 16.84 -11.50
C PHE A 751 -11.24 17.69 -12.04
N LEU A 752 -12.23 18.00 -11.20
CA LEU A 752 -13.36 18.85 -11.59
C LEU A 752 -12.97 20.32 -11.76
N SER A 753 -12.10 20.86 -10.90
CA SER A 753 -11.62 22.24 -11.02
C SER A 753 -10.79 22.51 -12.29
N GLU A 754 -10.04 21.51 -12.75
CA GLU A 754 -9.33 21.54 -14.03
C GLU A 754 -10.25 21.33 -15.27
N SER A 755 -11.55 21.12 -15.05
CA SER A 755 -12.55 20.85 -16.10
C SER A 755 -13.66 21.93 -16.17
N ALA A 756 -13.47 23.07 -15.49
CA ALA A 756 -14.45 24.14 -15.28
C ALA A 756 -14.49 25.22 -16.38
#